data_AF-A0AA36IY40-F1
#
_entry.id   AF-A0AA36IY40-F1
#
_cell.length_a   1.000
_cell.length_b   1.000
_cell.length_c   1.000
_cell.angle_alpha   90.00
_cell.angle_beta   90.00
_cell.angle_gamma   90.00
#
_symmetry.space_group_name_H-M   'P 1'
#
loop_
_entity.id
_entity.type
_entity.pdbx_description
1 polymer ?
#
loop_
_entity_poly.entity_id
_entity_poly.type
_entity_poly.pdbx_seq_one_letter_code
_entity_poly.pdbx_strand_id
1 'polypeptide(L)'
;MAGRSFVTIAALVFVFQEYDATAITVTDVQWKAGLIAAGRQSWLIAKMQFEFLMIAKGVNVSKSKAIMEESISLFDSQHIMLRDGNGLDIVEAPSQAIVNVLGNVQAKWSPFKMFLKDNVANTSLTVLTTLDDMGSELYWLTQICASRYVDAISGAGANFSGLQVNTANRQSMLVEKMAAEAFLLHFGVHPDTMLNRIVETRALFVDAHAGILEGLNFVGLEATVNKCISQVMRLVTFLWDEFKEAIDTVIFEELASDNSLNDIAAKIAGLRTEAAAATLAYADPPLSCPTTMTRRQWQMAFDVSTRQLMHAQKACRLFLQAAKGVNTLDSRILFSNSDASATADLKMMREGSVAADMAAAPTHLVSEKYGVMWLRWLTLDICILQEMEHVDNLWTPFKSLLLQVHDGDHSVATLLTIWGMTWDAGVDPMSAQLTVAMRAYAEGRGVCTPPLTASRQELESAIKELGFLRAGTQKLAKHFLLSDIGIDSAENMNIWHATLKDLSTQLERIISGDTSATLPVPIVQVVADRLFDLAEDLADVQSLTVDQYAHASLNLLQKSELAINAYVDAAFDMDPNVPGARSSLASSLLMLLEKMCKEAVLVGLGKGSAAELASSINHYETSQQTLKAGVEIVVAQMEIVESAWGELQAKIKAIASSGAASDIALSEITSKADAVKAALLPAIDFYSVMTVSIDILVPLPMTGRWSPGPTMKTAAMIARDIINQQQLVLPGFKIKLKFLDDQCDQAHARRAVLEEFAGTDSWVGLAGMACSSVCESLAVVSSSMYIPTVGMDCSGNSLSDTSLFPDFVRLGVKTTSAKNVIIEWAKMFAWGHIAIVSGDPTIYRKEATEYQEAFGNAGIGNSYASSIETDWQGMLLNMGALKDGKRRVVVVFGNETLFRMAVCASAEVGSREGMVWISVGIRSRSWWIVNDEAVLQHSASCTGSKVSSLLQGALFITGLGASASQAKQPLDCYDGYTSDSLLDHIHKSIAQGYNDVTGNSTGAIEHPHVELMGAGADAICVQAKAIQHMLLDHDISELRSPQEAVYNKAVNFIRDELQIEGVSGPVKFSGNDKPGRLGLWQLSGSERIPVGTVYENGTIETGLSEGLQNETWLPAFPEPTPEPFPMGYVVVSIGVFMISCPILLGCIVGHNGRISALFAWKPKGSRKQDTSSV
;
A
#
# COMPACT_ATOMS: atom_id res chain seq x y z
N MET A 1 67.99 -17.08 11.92
CA MET A 1 68.77 -18.33 11.72
C MET A 1 67.82 -19.50 11.77
N ALA A 2 67.85 -20.35 10.73
CA ALA A 2 67.36 -21.72 10.60
C ALA A 2 65.89 -22.04 11.02
N GLY A 3 65.01 -22.60 10.19
CA GLY A 3 65.07 -23.16 8.83
C GLY A 3 63.69 -23.81 8.51
N ARG A 4 63.40 -24.43 7.37
CA ARG A 4 63.90 -24.43 6.00
C ARG A 4 62.85 -25.21 5.18
N SER A 5 62.54 -24.72 3.98
CA SER A 5 62.04 -25.44 2.80
C SER A 5 60.64 -26.06 2.78
N PHE A 6 59.74 -25.47 1.97
CA PHE A 6 58.86 -26.21 1.07
C PHE A 6 58.77 -25.50 -0.30
N VAL A 7 58.80 -26.31 -1.35
CA VAL A 7 59.08 -25.95 -2.74
C VAL A 7 57.98 -26.60 -3.60
N THR A 8 57.25 -25.74 -4.34
CA THR A 8 56.54 -25.96 -5.63
C THR A 8 55.30 -26.87 -5.70
N ILE A 9 54.13 -26.31 -6.06
CA ILE A 9 53.48 -26.34 -7.40
C ILE A 9 52.01 -25.83 -7.27
N ALA A 10 51.70 -24.76 -8.01
CA ALA A 10 50.42 -24.31 -8.57
C ALA A 10 49.08 -24.50 -7.81
N ALA A 11 48.39 -23.39 -7.50
CA ALA A 11 47.17 -22.96 -8.23
C ALA A 11 46.49 -21.75 -7.54
N LEU A 12 46.53 -20.61 -8.25
CA LEU A 12 45.62 -19.47 -8.25
C LEU A 12 45.04 -18.95 -6.92
N VAL A 13 45.62 -17.82 -6.50
CA VAL A 13 44.99 -16.80 -5.66
C VAL A 13 43.72 -16.31 -6.38
N PHE A 14 42.56 -16.85 -5.99
CA PHE A 14 41.27 -16.21 -6.27
C PHE A 14 41.02 -15.18 -5.17
N VAL A 15 41.04 -13.93 -5.64
CA VAL A 15 40.70 -12.68 -5.00
C VAL A 15 39.48 -12.84 -4.08
N PHE A 16 39.66 -12.61 -2.77
CA PHE A 16 38.57 -12.01 -1.99
C PHE A 16 38.37 -10.62 -2.59
N GLN A 17 37.31 -10.46 -3.37
CA GLN A 17 36.73 -9.15 -3.52
C GLN A 17 35.99 -8.92 -2.19
N GLU A 18 36.67 -8.30 -1.24
CA GLU A 18 36.03 -7.15 -0.62
C GLU A 18 35.56 -6.29 -1.79
N TYR A 19 34.27 -6.37 -2.14
CA TYR A 19 33.60 -5.10 -2.19
C TYR A 19 33.56 -4.72 -0.69
N ASP A 20 34.48 -3.93 -0.15
CA ASP A 20 34.63 -2.54 -0.55
C ASP A 20 33.54 -2.15 -1.56
N ALA A 21 32.27 -2.27 -1.11
CA ALA A 21 31.53 -1.05 -1.10
C ALA A 21 32.32 -0.10 -0.18
N THR A 22 33.43 0.44 -0.69
CA THR A 22 33.48 1.88 -0.87
C THR A 22 32.05 2.21 -1.22
N ALA A 23 31.26 2.67 -0.25
CA ALA A 23 30.00 3.30 -0.56
C ALA A 23 30.42 4.25 -1.67
N ILE A 24 30.05 3.92 -2.93
CA ILE A 24 30.45 4.75 -4.05
C ILE A 24 29.81 6.05 -3.63
N THR A 25 30.66 6.99 -3.23
CA THR A 25 30.21 8.25 -2.68
C THR A 25 29.83 8.99 -3.93
N VAL A 26 28.60 8.71 -4.39
CA VAL A 26 28.02 9.32 -5.57
C VAL A 26 28.03 10.81 -5.27
N THR A 27 28.83 11.53 -6.03
CA THR A 27 29.02 12.97 -5.82
C THR A 27 27.73 13.71 -6.21
N ASP A 28 27.54 14.92 -5.69
CA ASP A 28 26.39 15.76 -6.07
C ASP A 28 26.29 15.93 -7.60
N VAL A 29 27.43 16.02 -8.30
CA VAL A 29 27.49 16.08 -9.78
C VAL A 29 26.91 14.81 -10.42
N GLN A 30 27.28 13.64 -9.90
CA GLN A 30 26.80 12.37 -10.42
C GLN A 30 25.31 12.12 -10.12
N TRP A 31 24.85 12.54 -8.94
CA TRP A 31 23.44 12.51 -8.59
C TRP A 31 22.59 13.40 -9.52
N LYS A 32 23.06 14.62 -9.80
CA LYS A 32 22.40 15.54 -10.74
C LYS A 32 22.33 14.95 -12.15
N ALA A 33 23.44 14.44 -12.66
CA ALA A 33 23.50 13.86 -14.01
C ALA A 33 22.56 12.66 -14.16
N GLY A 34 22.53 11.76 -13.16
CA GLY A 34 21.60 10.62 -13.11
C GLY A 34 20.13 11.06 -13.06
N LEU A 35 19.78 11.99 -12.17
CA LEU A 35 18.40 12.49 -12.06
C LEU A 35 17.92 13.20 -13.32
N ILE A 36 18.76 14.07 -13.92
CA ILE A 36 18.43 14.76 -15.17
C ILE A 36 18.20 13.73 -16.29
N ALA A 37 19.04 12.71 -16.40
CA ALA A 37 18.90 11.66 -17.40
C ALA A 37 17.63 10.82 -17.17
N ALA A 38 17.32 10.46 -15.92
CA ALA A 38 16.11 9.70 -15.57
C ALA A 38 14.83 10.50 -15.88
N GLY A 39 14.77 11.77 -15.49
CA GLY A 39 13.64 12.65 -15.84
C GLY A 39 13.50 12.84 -17.35
N ARG A 40 14.63 13.00 -18.06
CA ARG A 40 14.67 13.18 -19.52
C ARG A 40 14.08 11.99 -20.30
N GLN A 41 14.13 10.77 -19.76
CA GLN A 41 13.48 9.61 -20.39
C GLN A 41 11.97 9.83 -20.59
N SER A 42 11.29 10.41 -19.59
CA SER A 42 9.86 10.72 -19.68
C SER A 42 9.57 11.78 -20.75
N TRP A 43 10.40 12.83 -20.80
CA TRP A 43 10.29 13.85 -21.84
C TRP A 43 10.54 13.27 -23.24
N LEU A 44 11.49 12.35 -23.40
CA LEU A 44 11.78 11.72 -24.68
C LEU A 44 10.60 10.90 -25.21
N ILE A 45 9.87 10.18 -24.35
CA ILE A 45 8.66 9.44 -24.75
C ILE A 45 7.60 10.43 -25.30
N ALA A 46 7.39 11.56 -24.62
CA ALA A 46 6.43 12.63 -25.00
C ALA A 46 6.80 13.28 -26.31
N LYS A 47 8.09 13.60 -26.44
CA LYS A 47 8.63 14.10 -27.68
C LYS A 47 8.48 13.10 -28.82
N MET A 48 8.77 11.81 -28.62
CA MET A 48 8.64 10.80 -29.68
C MET A 48 7.20 10.59 -30.12
N GLN A 49 6.24 10.55 -29.18
CA GLN A 49 4.82 10.49 -29.53
C GLN A 49 4.39 11.74 -30.31
N PHE A 50 4.78 12.93 -29.85
CA PHE A 50 4.47 14.18 -30.54
C PHE A 50 5.06 14.21 -31.96
N GLU A 51 6.32 13.81 -32.14
CA GLU A 51 6.95 13.75 -33.48
C GLU A 51 6.28 12.69 -34.37
N PHE A 52 5.86 11.54 -33.81
CA PHE A 52 5.08 10.54 -34.55
C PHE A 52 3.77 11.14 -35.06
N LEU A 53 3.06 11.89 -34.21
CA LEU A 53 1.78 12.53 -34.55
C LEU A 53 1.96 13.68 -35.55
N MET A 54 3.04 14.43 -35.46
CA MET A 54 3.43 15.45 -36.44
C MET A 54 3.68 14.82 -37.82
N ILE A 55 4.40 13.69 -37.88
CA ILE A 55 4.62 12.92 -39.11
C ILE A 55 3.29 12.41 -39.66
N ALA A 56 2.44 11.83 -38.81
CA ALA A 56 1.10 11.34 -39.18
C ALA A 56 0.21 12.46 -39.74
N LYS A 57 0.30 13.67 -39.18
CA LYS A 57 -0.45 14.85 -39.64
C LYS A 57 0.12 15.46 -40.93
N GLY A 58 1.35 15.12 -41.31
CA GLY A 58 2.05 15.68 -42.47
C GLY A 58 2.79 17.00 -42.18
N VAL A 59 3.01 17.34 -40.90
CA VAL A 59 3.69 18.57 -40.50
C VAL A 59 5.20 18.31 -40.42
N ASN A 60 6.00 19.03 -41.22
CA ASN A 60 7.48 18.96 -41.18
C ASN A 60 8.07 17.53 -41.23
N VAL A 61 7.43 16.61 -41.97
CA VAL A 61 7.69 15.16 -41.97
C VAL A 61 9.18 14.77 -41.95
N SER A 62 10.00 15.31 -42.87
CA SER A 62 11.42 14.98 -42.95
C SER A 62 12.20 15.40 -41.71
N LYS A 63 11.85 16.56 -41.13
CA LYS A 63 12.48 17.08 -39.92
C LYS A 63 12.01 16.28 -38.68
N SER A 64 10.72 16.02 -38.56
CA SER A 64 10.16 15.24 -37.44
C SER A 64 10.67 13.80 -37.43
N LYS A 65 10.85 13.16 -38.59
CA LYS A 65 11.44 11.82 -38.68
C LYS A 65 12.90 11.80 -38.18
N ALA A 66 13.71 12.77 -38.60
CA ALA A 66 15.09 12.89 -38.14
C ALA A 66 15.18 13.14 -36.63
N ILE A 67 14.31 14.02 -36.09
CA ILE A 67 14.24 14.31 -34.65
C ILE A 67 13.78 13.09 -33.84
N MET A 68 12.82 12.30 -34.36
CA MET A 68 12.36 11.08 -33.70
C MET A 68 13.46 10.03 -33.65
N GLU A 69 14.22 9.82 -34.74
CA GLU A 69 15.37 8.90 -34.78
C GLU A 69 16.49 9.31 -33.81
N GLU A 70 16.76 10.62 -33.70
CA GLU A 70 17.68 11.18 -32.70
C GLU A 70 17.18 10.91 -31.27
N SER A 71 15.87 11.07 -31.03
CA SER A 71 15.25 10.87 -29.71
C SER A 71 15.30 9.40 -29.27
N ILE A 72 15.07 8.46 -30.19
CA ILE A 72 15.22 7.01 -29.95
C ILE A 72 16.67 6.70 -29.56
N SER A 73 17.64 7.25 -30.31
CA SER A 73 19.06 7.01 -30.07
C SER A 73 19.52 7.59 -28.73
N LEU A 74 19.01 8.77 -28.38
CA LEU A 74 19.29 9.41 -27.10
C LEU A 74 18.67 8.62 -25.94
N PHE A 75 17.44 8.11 -26.08
CA PHE A 75 16.82 7.27 -25.06
C PHE A 75 17.64 6.00 -24.82
N ASP A 76 18.01 5.28 -25.89
CA ASP A 76 18.83 4.07 -25.80
C ASP A 76 20.15 4.35 -25.06
N SER A 77 20.85 5.41 -25.45
CA SER A 77 22.11 5.81 -24.84
C SER A 77 21.93 6.14 -23.35
N GLN A 78 20.94 6.95 -22.99
CA GLN A 78 20.73 7.36 -21.61
C GLN A 78 20.25 6.20 -20.73
N HIS A 79 19.43 5.31 -21.26
CA HIS A 79 18.96 4.13 -20.55
C HIS A 79 20.12 3.19 -20.20
N ILE A 80 21.04 2.97 -21.14
CA ILE A 80 22.27 2.21 -20.88
C ILE A 80 23.13 2.91 -19.82
N MET A 81 23.33 4.23 -19.94
CA MET A 81 24.13 4.99 -18.98
C MET A 81 23.55 4.95 -17.56
N LEU A 82 22.21 5.01 -17.42
CA LEU A 82 21.54 4.93 -16.11
C LEU A 82 21.64 3.54 -15.48
N ARG A 83 21.68 2.48 -16.30
CA ARG A 83 21.78 1.10 -15.83
C ARG A 83 23.23 0.74 -15.48
N ASP A 84 24.16 0.96 -16.40
CA ASP A 84 25.53 0.43 -16.35
C ASP A 84 26.57 1.47 -15.94
N GLY A 85 26.17 2.74 -15.83
CA GLY A 85 27.10 3.86 -15.71
C GLY A 85 27.85 4.15 -17.02
N ASN A 86 28.54 5.30 -17.07
CA ASN A 86 29.38 5.68 -18.19
C ASN A 86 30.86 5.90 -17.82
N GLY A 87 31.22 5.63 -16.55
CA GLY A 87 32.58 5.82 -16.03
C GLY A 87 33.01 7.29 -15.89
N LEU A 88 32.10 8.24 -16.08
CA LEU A 88 32.32 9.68 -15.99
C LEU A 88 31.26 10.29 -15.05
N ASP A 89 30.20 10.85 -15.62
CA ASP A 89 29.23 11.69 -14.91
C ASP A 89 27.98 10.92 -14.45
N ILE A 90 27.62 9.80 -15.09
CA ILE A 90 26.48 8.95 -14.66
C ILE A 90 27.05 7.66 -14.09
N VAL A 91 26.79 7.43 -12.80
CA VAL A 91 27.16 6.18 -12.12
C VAL A 91 26.16 5.08 -12.45
N GLU A 92 26.61 3.84 -12.28
CA GLU A 92 25.73 2.66 -12.27
C GLU A 92 24.57 2.90 -11.28
N ALA A 93 23.40 2.34 -11.59
CA ALA A 93 22.17 2.53 -10.83
C ALA A 93 22.42 2.41 -9.30
N PRO A 94 22.27 3.50 -8.53
CA PRO A 94 22.83 3.60 -7.18
C PRO A 94 22.02 2.89 -6.11
N SER A 95 20.88 2.28 -6.47
CA SER A 95 20.08 1.44 -5.58
C SER A 95 19.38 0.32 -6.34
N GLN A 96 19.10 -0.78 -5.64
CA GLN A 96 18.35 -1.90 -6.21
C GLN A 96 16.93 -1.48 -6.67
N ALA A 97 16.33 -0.48 -6.02
CA ALA A 97 15.04 0.07 -6.44
C ALA A 97 15.12 0.74 -7.83
N ILE A 98 16.21 1.45 -8.13
CA ILE A 98 16.44 2.07 -9.43
C ILE A 98 16.73 1.00 -10.49
N VAL A 99 17.56 -0.01 -10.16
CA VAL A 99 17.85 -1.16 -11.05
C VAL A 99 16.55 -1.85 -11.49
N ASN A 100 15.66 -2.14 -10.54
CA ASN A 100 14.40 -2.83 -10.82
C ASN A 100 13.49 -2.01 -11.75
N VAL A 101 13.38 -0.71 -11.51
CA VAL A 101 12.55 0.18 -12.35
C VAL A 101 13.14 0.34 -13.74
N LEU A 102 14.46 0.47 -13.88
CA LEU A 102 15.13 0.51 -15.19
C LEU A 102 14.91 -0.79 -15.96
N GLY A 103 14.93 -1.95 -15.29
CA GLY A 103 14.57 -3.23 -15.91
C GLY A 103 13.16 -3.24 -16.49
N ASN A 104 12.18 -2.69 -15.76
CA ASN A 104 10.80 -2.57 -16.23
C ASN A 104 10.67 -1.59 -17.41
N VAL A 105 11.38 -0.45 -17.36
CA VAL A 105 11.45 0.51 -18.47
C VAL A 105 12.02 -0.18 -19.72
N GLN A 106 13.10 -0.95 -19.61
CA GLN A 106 13.70 -1.68 -20.75
C GLN A 106 12.72 -2.68 -21.39
N ALA A 107 11.97 -3.41 -20.55
CA ALA A 107 11.00 -4.40 -21.00
C ALA A 107 9.87 -3.78 -21.85
N LYS A 108 9.47 -2.55 -21.54
CA LYS A 108 8.43 -1.81 -22.26
C LYS A 108 8.98 -0.94 -23.40
N TRP A 109 10.20 -0.44 -23.26
CA TRP A 109 10.86 0.39 -24.27
C TRP A 109 11.13 -0.40 -25.56
N SER A 110 11.57 -1.65 -25.45
CA SER A 110 11.95 -2.44 -26.63
C SER A 110 10.77 -2.65 -27.61
N PRO A 111 9.57 -3.07 -27.14
CA PRO A 111 8.37 -3.12 -27.98
C PRO A 111 7.95 -1.75 -28.53
N PHE A 112 7.98 -0.69 -27.70
CA PHE A 112 7.55 0.65 -28.13
C PHE A 112 8.45 1.25 -29.21
N LYS A 113 9.77 1.09 -29.09
CA LYS A 113 10.74 1.49 -30.10
C LYS A 113 10.49 0.80 -31.44
N MET A 114 10.19 -0.51 -31.41
CA MET A 114 9.86 -1.26 -32.62
C MET A 114 8.56 -0.75 -33.23
N PHE A 115 7.53 -0.54 -32.41
CA PHE A 115 6.25 0.01 -32.83
C PHE A 115 6.39 1.38 -33.52
N LEU A 116 7.16 2.31 -32.94
CA LEU A 116 7.42 3.64 -33.53
C LEU A 116 8.05 3.55 -34.93
N LYS A 117 9.00 2.61 -35.12
CA LYS A 117 9.70 2.43 -36.40
C LYS A 117 8.83 1.76 -37.46
N ASP A 118 8.07 0.76 -37.07
CA ASP A 118 7.27 -0.05 -37.99
C ASP A 118 6.00 0.68 -38.46
N ASN A 119 5.48 1.59 -37.64
CA ASN A 119 4.23 2.29 -37.90
C ASN A 119 4.41 3.78 -38.25
N VAL A 120 5.64 4.24 -38.49
CA VAL A 120 5.92 5.65 -38.79
C VAL A 120 5.06 6.15 -39.95
N ALA A 121 4.36 7.27 -39.76
CA ALA A 121 3.39 7.88 -40.69
C ALA A 121 2.04 7.14 -40.86
N ASN A 122 1.72 6.13 -40.05
CA ASN A 122 0.40 5.51 -40.06
C ASN A 122 -0.61 6.33 -39.25
N THR A 123 -1.71 6.73 -39.90
CA THR A 123 -2.78 7.56 -39.33
C THR A 123 -4.01 6.75 -38.90
N SER A 124 -3.94 5.42 -38.91
CA SER A 124 -5.05 4.57 -38.48
C SER A 124 -5.35 4.81 -37.01
N LEU A 125 -6.62 5.01 -36.67
CA LEU A 125 -7.07 5.22 -35.29
C LEU A 125 -6.57 4.11 -34.36
N THR A 126 -6.57 2.86 -34.81
CA THR A 126 -6.04 1.71 -34.04
C THR A 126 -4.57 1.85 -33.67
N VAL A 127 -3.75 2.35 -34.61
CA VAL A 127 -2.32 2.56 -34.41
C VAL A 127 -2.09 3.74 -33.47
N LEU A 128 -2.87 4.82 -33.63
CA LEU A 128 -2.75 6.00 -32.78
C LEU A 128 -3.23 5.73 -31.34
N THR A 129 -4.27 4.91 -31.16
CA THR A 129 -4.68 4.40 -29.84
C THR A 129 -3.58 3.52 -29.23
N THR A 130 -3.01 2.59 -29.99
CA THR A 130 -1.91 1.74 -29.47
C THR A 130 -0.67 2.55 -29.13
N LEU A 131 -0.37 3.60 -29.92
CA LEU A 131 0.70 4.56 -29.63
C LEU A 131 0.50 5.22 -28.26
N ASP A 132 -0.71 5.70 -27.99
CA ASP A 132 -1.09 6.36 -26.74
C ASP A 132 -1.03 5.41 -25.55
N ASP A 133 -1.59 4.20 -25.68
CA ASP A 133 -1.60 3.16 -24.64
C ASP A 133 -0.16 2.76 -24.24
N MET A 134 0.69 2.44 -25.24
CA MET A 134 2.07 2.02 -24.98
C MET A 134 2.92 3.16 -24.39
N GLY A 135 2.69 4.41 -24.82
CA GLY A 135 3.39 5.56 -24.24
C GLY A 135 2.93 5.87 -22.82
N SER A 136 1.62 5.76 -22.54
CA SER A 136 1.03 5.96 -21.21
C SER A 136 1.66 5.07 -20.14
N GLU A 137 1.82 3.78 -20.42
CA GLU A 137 2.51 2.85 -19.52
C GLU A 137 3.99 3.24 -19.31
N LEU A 138 4.68 3.63 -20.38
CA LEU A 138 6.09 4.00 -20.34
C LEU A 138 6.34 5.30 -19.57
N TYR A 139 5.47 6.31 -19.71
CA TYR A 139 5.55 7.56 -18.94
C TYR A 139 5.54 7.30 -17.45
N TRP A 140 4.61 6.46 -16.99
CA TRP A 140 4.45 6.16 -15.58
C TRP A 140 5.71 5.50 -15.02
N LEU A 141 6.27 4.52 -15.74
CA LEU A 141 7.51 3.84 -15.34
C LEU A 141 8.73 4.79 -15.29
N THR A 142 8.89 5.67 -16.28
CA THR A 142 10.01 6.63 -16.30
C THR A 142 9.85 7.73 -15.26
N GLN A 143 8.62 8.13 -14.92
CA GLN A 143 8.35 9.04 -13.81
C GLN A 143 8.67 8.41 -12.46
N ILE A 144 8.35 7.12 -12.27
CA ILE A 144 8.78 6.38 -11.07
C ILE A 144 10.30 6.30 -10.99
N CYS A 145 10.98 6.06 -12.11
CA CYS A 145 12.44 6.03 -12.14
C CYS A 145 13.02 7.36 -11.62
N ALA A 146 12.54 8.49 -12.12
CA ALA A 146 12.98 9.81 -11.66
C ALA A 146 12.66 10.04 -10.17
N SER A 147 11.47 9.65 -9.69
CA SER A 147 11.12 9.72 -8.25
C SER A 147 12.05 8.86 -7.38
N ARG A 148 12.45 7.66 -7.82
CA ARG A 148 13.41 6.81 -7.09
C ARG A 148 14.80 7.42 -7.02
N TYR A 149 15.21 8.19 -8.03
CA TYR A 149 16.41 9.01 -7.93
C TYR A 149 16.27 10.12 -6.89
N VAL A 150 15.11 10.79 -6.80
CA VAL A 150 14.85 11.79 -5.75
C VAL A 150 14.93 11.17 -4.34
N ASP A 151 14.29 10.01 -4.15
CA ASP A 151 14.34 9.26 -2.88
C ASP A 151 15.78 8.91 -2.50
N ALA A 152 16.57 8.43 -3.46
CA ALA A 152 17.97 8.05 -3.25
C ALA A 152 18.87 9.26 -2.94
N ILE A 153 18.65 10.40 -3.60
CA ILE A 153 19.36 11.67 -3.35
C ILE A 153 19.09 12.16 -1.92
N SER A 154 17.82 12.11 -1.50
CA SER A 154 17.41 12.50 -0.15
C SER A 154 18.04 11.58 0.91
N GLY A 155 17.96 10.26 0.71
CA GLY A 155 18.56 9.27 1.61
C GLY A 155 20.09 9.35 1.69
N ALA A 156 20.76 9.84 0.63
CA ALA A 156 22.20 10.05 0.59
C ALA A 156 22.64 11.38 1.25
N GLY A 157 21.72 12.28 1.58
CA GLY A 157 22.04 13.59 2.17
C GLY A 157 22.81 14.53 1.24
N ALA A 158 22.50 14.49 -0.07
CA ALA A 158 23.15 15.37 -1.07
C ALA A 158 22.89 16.86 -0.79
N ASN A 159 23.84 17.74 -1.17
CA ASN A 159 23.74 19.18 -0.87
C ASN A 159 22.90 19.98 -1.89
N PHE A 160 21.86 19.37 -2.45
CA PHE A 160 20.92 20.03 -3.37
C PHE A 160 19.55 19.34 -3.32
N SER A 161 18.50 20.06 -3.72
CA SER A 161 17.14 19.50 -3.77
C SER A 161 16.92 18.69 -5.04
N GLY A 162 16.96 17.35 -4.92
CA GLY A 162 16.56 16.45 -6.00
C GLY A 162 15.10 16.68 -6.43
N LEU A 163 14.23 17.07 -5.50
CA LEU A 163 12.83 17.36 -5.80
C LEU A 163 12.66 18.59 -6.71
N GLN A 164 13.36 19.70 -6.43
CA GLN A 164 13.32 20.90 -7.31
C GLN A 164 13.82 20.58 -8.73
N VAL A 165 14.92 19.83 -8.85
CA VAL A 165 15.47 19.42 -10.16
C VAL A 165 14.48 18.54 -10.92
N ASN A 166 13.85 17.58 -10.25
CA ASN A 166 12.86 16.70 -10.86
C ASN A 166 11.60 17.45 -11.29
N THR A 167 11.09 18.37 -10.46
CA THR A 167 9.90 19.16 -10.79
C THR A 167 10.15 20.12 -11.95
N ALA A 168 11.32 20.74 -12.03
CA ALA A 168 11.73 21.53 -13.21
C ALA A 168 11.85 20.64 -14.46
N ASN A 169 12.40 19.43 -14.34
CA ASN A 169 12.48 18.47 -15.44
C ASN A 169 11.08 18.07 -15.97
N ARG A 170 10.12 17.86 -15.07
CA ARG A 170 8.73 17.51 -15.41
C ARG A 170 8.04 18.57 -16.27
N GLN A 171 8.34 19.85 -16.10
CA GLN A 171 7.76 20.92 -16.94
C GLN A 171 8.01 20.69 -18.43
N SER A 172 9.22 20.26 -18.79
CA SER A 172 9.56 19.96 -20.18
C SER A 172 8.74 18.80 -20.74
N MET A 173 8.52 17.75 -19.93
CA MET A 173 7.70 16.60 -20.31
C MET A 173 6.22 16.98 -20.49
N LEU A 174 5.66 17.74 -19.54
CA LEU A 174 4.24 18.11 -19.54
C LEU A 174 3.85 18.93 -20.78
N VAL A 175 4.74 19.81 -21.24
CA VAL A 175 4.55 20.60 -22.46
C VAL A 175 4.46 19.73 -23.71
N GLU A 176 5.35 18.75 -23.85
CA GLU A 176 5.29 17.78 -24.97
C GLU A 176 4.04 16.90 -24.88
N LYS A 177 3.67 16.48 -23.66
CA LYS A 177 2.50 15.64 -23.42
C LYS A 177 1.21 16.36 -23.82
N MET A 178 1.04 17.62 -23.42
CA MET A 178 -0.12 18.43 -23.85
C MET A 178 -0.20 18.55 -25.38
N ALA A 179 0.94 18.76 -26.05
CA ALA A 179 0.96 18.83 -27.50
C ALA A 179 0.59 17.49 -28.15
N ALA A 180 1.12 16.37 -27.64
CA ALA A 180 0.73 15.04 -28.11
C ALA A 180 -0.77 14.76 -27.89
N GLU A 181 -1.30 15.07 -26.71
CA GLU A 181 -2.72 14.89 -26.36
C GLU A 181 -3.65 15.73 -27.25
N ALA A 182 -3.29 16.99 -27.56
CA ALA A 182 -4.03 17.82 -28.50
C ALA A 182 -4.06 17.22 -29.92
N PHE A 183 -2.95 16.65 -30.38
CA PHE A 183 -2.90 15.96 -31.67
C PHE A 183 -3.71 14.64 -31.65
N LEU A 184 -3.67 13.88 -30.56
CA LEU A 184 -4.48 12.67 -30.39
C LEU A 184 -5.99 13.00 -30.40
N LEU A 185 -6.40 14.09 -29.73
CA LEU A 185 -7.77 14.60 -29.77
C LEU A 185 -8.19 14.92 -31.22
N HIS A 186 -7.32 15.60 -31.98
CA HIS A 186 -7.58 15.89 -33.39
C HIS A 186 -7.80 14.63 -34.24
N PHE A 187 -7.05 13.56 -33.97
CA PHE A 187 -7.21 12.28 -34.66
C PHE A 187 -8.40 11.43 -34.17
N GLY A 188 -9.15 11.90 -33.17
CA GLY A 188 -10.29 11.19 -32.60
C GLY A 188 -9.89 10.01 -31.71
N VAL A 189 -8.69 10.05 -31.11
CA VAL A 189 -8.22 9.04 -30.15
C VAL A 189 -8.80 9.39 -28.77
N HIS A 190 -9.63 8.49 -28.22
CA HIS A 190 -10.29 8.65 -26.91
C HIS A 190 -11.00 10.01 -26.70
N PRO A 191 -11.86 10.47 -27.63
CA PRO A 191 -12.41 11.83 -27.58
C PRO A 191 -13.16 12.14 -26.27
N ASP A 192 -13.84 11.14 -25.71
CA ASP A 192 -14.62 11.27 -24.47
C ASP A 192 -13.77 11.53 -23.22
N THR A 193 -12.48 11.19 -23.24
CA THR A 193 -11.58 11.32 -22.08
C THR A 193 -10.35 12.18 -22.36
N MET A 194 -10.00 12.42 -23.62
CA MET A 194 -8.80 13.15 -24.02
C MET A 194 -8.84 14.62 -23.60
N LEU A 195 -10.02 15.26 -23.65
CA LEU A 195 -10.17 16.64 -23.19
C LEU A 195 -9.84 16.79 -21.70
N ASN A 196 -10.35 15.86 -20.87
CA ASN A 196 -10.05 15.82 -19.44
C ASN A 196 -8.56 15.60 -19.20
N ARG A 197 -7.91 14.73 -19.97
CA ARG A 197 -6.45 14.53 -19.88
C ARG A 197 -5.66 15.79 -20.19
N ILE A 198 -6.06 16.58 -21.20
CA ILE A 198 -5.43 17.86 -21.52
C ILE A 198 -5.60 18.84 -20.36
N VAL A 199 -6.80 18.91 -19.77
CA VAL A 199 -7.08 19.74 -18.58
C VAL A 199 -6.21 19.33 -17.39
N GLU A 200 -6.09 18.03 -17.12
CA GLU A 200 -5.25 17.48 -16.05
C GLU A 200 -3.76 17.76 -16.29
N THR A 201 -3.25 17.51 -17.50
CA THR A 201 -1.84 17.77 -17.84
C THR A 201 -1.51 19.27 -17.74
N ARG A 202 -2.43 20.14 -18.15
CA ARG A 202 -2.31 21.60 -17.98
C ARG A 202 -2.26 21.98 -16.51
N ALA A 203 -3.18 21.45 -15.69
CA ALA A 203 -3.20 21.72 -14.25
C ALA A 203 -1.87 21.27 -13.59
N LEU A 204 -1.39 20.08 -13.93
CA LEU A 204 -0.09 19.57 -13.43
C LEU A 204 1.08 20.48 -13.81
N PHE A 205 1.08 21.12 -14.99
CA PHE A 205 2.10 22.10 -15.34
C PHE A 205 1.99 23.34 -14.46
N VAL A 206 0.78 23.88 -14.30
CA VAL A 206 0.51 25.06 -13.45
C VAL A 206 1.00 24.80 -12.02
N ASP A 207 0.65 23.65 -11.46
CA ASP A 207 1.03 23.26 -10.10
C ASP A 207 2.54 23.05 -9.96
N ALA A 208 3.17 22.34 -10.91
CA ALA A 208 4.62 22.14 -10.91
C ALA A 208 5.37 23.48 -11.03
N HIS A 209 4.84 24.40 -11.84
CA HIS A 209 5.43 25.71 -12.09
C HIS A 209 5.29 26.68 -10.92
N ALA A 210 4.09 26.79 -10.35
CA ALA A 210 3.87 27.50 -9.11
C ALA A 210 4.74 26.88 -8.00
N GLY A 211 4.67 25.56 -7.81
CA GLY A 211 5.37 24.86 -6.73
C GLY A 211 6.88 25.11 -6.66
N ILE A 212 7.61 25.10 -7.80
CA ILE A 212 9.06 25.36 -7.78
C ILE A 212 9.41 26.83 -7.56
N LEU A 213 8.57 27.76 -8.02
CA LEU A 213 8.77 29.20 -7.81
C LEU A 213 8.40 29.60 -6.38
N GLU A 214 7.30 29.07 -5.89
CA GLU A 214 6.59 29.51 -4.70
C GLU A 214 6.95 28.71 -3.46
N GLY A 215 7.40 27.47 -3.64
CA GLY A 215 7.68 26.52 -2.58
C GLY A 215 6.41 25.83 -2.10
N LEU A 216 6.56 24.55 -1.72
CA LEU A 216 5.52 23.71 -1.13
C LEU A 216 6.15 22.98 0.06
N ASN A 217 6.01 23.56 1.26
CA ASN A 217 6.70 23.08 2.46
C ASN A 217 6.32 21.64 2.84
N PHE A 218 5.07 21.22 2.60
CA PHE A 218 4.58 19.88 2.97
C PHE A 218 5.24 18.73 2.18
N VAL A 219 5.75 19.01 0.97
CA VAL A 219 6.53 18.05 0.16
C VAL A 219 8.04 18.32 0.21
N GLY A 220 8.50 19.29 1.00
CA GLY A 220 9.91 19.68 1.07
C GLY A 220 10.41 20.38 -0.20
N LEU A 221 9.51 20.99 -0.98
CA LEU A 221 9.88 21.77 -2.16
C LEU A 221 10.14 23.22 -1.74
N GLU A 222 11.38 23.67 -1.80
CA GLU A 222 11.74 25.02 -1.40
C GLU A 222 11.38 26.06 -2.47
N ALA A 223 11.04 27.28 -2.04
CA ALA A 223 10.78 28.39 -2.93
C ALA A 223 12.05 28.85 -3.64
N THR A 224 11.94 29.25 -4.91
CA THR A 224 13.10 29.76 -5.66
C THR A 224 13.53 31.13 -5.15
N VAL A 225 14.73 31.22 -4.58
CA VAL A 225 15.34 32.48 -4.09
C VAL A 225 16.57 32.90 -4.89
N ASN A 226 17.19 31.99 -5.64
CA ASN A 226 18.35 32.31 -6.46
C ASN A 226 17.93 33.22 -7.62
N LYS A 227 18.47 34.44 -7.65
CA LYS A 227 18.17 35.46 -8.66
C LYS A 227 18.30 34.93 -10.09
N CYS A 228 19.33 34.13 -10.37
CA CYS A 228 19.62 33.67 -11.73
C CYS A 228 18.63 32.61 -12.19
N ILE A 229 18.19 31.74 -11.29
CA ILE A 229 17.11 30.79 -11.57
C ILE A 229 15.81 31.55 -11.82
N SER A 230 15.47 32.54 -10.99
CA SER A 230 14.25 33.37 -11.21
C SER A 230 14.25 34.07 -12.57
N GLN A 231 15.42 34.48 -13.08
CA GLN A 231 15.52 35.08 -14.42
C GLN A 231 15.20 34.12 -15.55
N VAL A 232 15.59 32.85 -15.41
CA VAL A 232 15.25 31.79 -16.36
C VAL A 232 13.76 31.46 -16.25
N MET A 233 13.26 31.27 -15.02
CA MET A 233 11.85 30.95 -14.78
C MET A 233 10.90 32.01 -15.32
N ARG A 234 11.26 33.29 -15.23
CA ARG A 234 10.48 34.39 -15.83
C ARG A 234 10.23 34.22 -17.33
N LEU A 235 11.19 33.64 -18.06
CA LEU A 235 11.01 33.34 -19.49
C LEU A 235 10.11 32.12 -19.69
N VAL A 236 10.25 31.09 -18.84
CA VAL A 236 9.35 29.93 -18.82
C VAL A 236 7.91 30.38 -18.60
N THR A 237 7.66 31.27 -17.63
CA THR A 237 6.33 31.83 -17.32
C THR A 237 5.74 32.58 -18.49
N PHE A 238 6.52 33.47 -19.10
CA PHE A 238 6.07 34.25 -20.26
C PHE A 238 5.71 33.35 -21.45
N LEU A 239 6.56 32.38 -21.79
CA LEU A 239 6.32 31.47 -22.91
C LEU A 239 5.21 30.45 -22.59
N TRP A 240 5.05 30.10 -21.32
CA TRP A 240 3.94 29.29 -20.85
C TRP A 240 2.62 30.00 -21.05
N ASP A 241 2.50 31.28 -20.70
CA ASP A 241 1.26 32.04 -20.91
C ASP A 241 0.82 32.05 -22.38
N GLU A 242 1.77 32.21 -23.32
CA GLU A 242 1.49 32.14 -24.76
C GLU A 242 1.07 30.74 -25.22
N PHE A 243 1.74 29.68 -24.72
CA PHE A 243 1.42 28.29 -25.03
C PHE A 243 0.08 27.86 -24.41
N LYS A 244 -0.18 28.30 -23.18
CA LYS A 244 -1.41 28.06 -22.43
C LYS A 244 -2.61 28.63 -23.16
N GLU A 245 -2.51 29.81 -23.77
CA GLU A 245 -3.59 30.37 -24.60
C GLU A 245 -4.00 29.42 -25.75
N ALA A 246 -3.02 28.76 -26.39
CA ALA A 246 -3.27 27.82 -27.46
C ALA A 246 -3.97 26.54 -26.95
N ILE A 247 -3.56 26.04 -25.78
CA ILE A 247 -4.20 24.89 -25.10
C ILE A 247 -5.59 25.26 -24.59
N ASP A 248 -5.77 26.45 -24.01
CA ASP A 248 -7.04 26.95 -23.52
C ASP A 248 -8.05 27.11 -24.65
N THR A 249 -7.59 27.47 -25.84
CA THR A 249 -8.43 27.47 -27.06
C THR A 249 -8.90 26.06 -27.40
N VAL A 250 -8.03 25.04 -27.37
CA VAL A 250 -8.43 23.64 -27.60
C VAL A 250 -9.41 23.15 -26.55
N ILE A 251 -9.20 23.52 -25.28
CA ILE A 251 -10.09 23.16 -24.18
C ILE A 251 -11.45 23.83 -24.36
N PHE A 252 -11.47 25.14 -24.63
CA PHE A 252 -12.68 25.94 -24.76
C PHE A 252 -13.51 25.54 -25.98
N GLU A 253 -12.86 25.26 -27.12
CA GLU A 253 -13.54 24.82 -28.34
C GLU A 253 -13.91 23.33 -28.30
N GLU A 254 -13.45 22.59 -27.29
CA GLU A 254 -13.55 21.12 -27.17
C GLU A 254 -13.02 20.38 -28.42
N LEU A 255 -12.16 21.05 -29.19
CA LEU A 255 -11.70 20.61 -30.50
C LEU A 255 -10.29 21.11 -30.77
N ALA A 256 -9.42 20.19 -31.18
CA ALA A 256 -8.09 20.54 -31.68
C ALA A 256 -8.13 20.84 -33.19
N SER A 257 -8.43 22.08 -33.57
CA SER A 257 -8.45 22.51 -34.97
C SER A 257 -7.05 22.53 -35.61
N ASP A 258 -6.96 22.50 -36.95
CA ASP A 258 -5.67 22.62 -37.66
C ASP A 258 -4.92 23.92 -37.31
N ASN A 259 -5.65 25.01 -37.02
CA ASN A 259 -5.05 26.27 -36.60
C ASN A 259 -4.46 26.16 -35.19
N SER A 260 -5.21 25.56 -34.26
CA SER A 260 -4.77 25.34 -32.87
C SER A 260 -3.53 24.44 -32.84
N LEU A 261 -3.50 23.37 -33.64
CA LEU A 261 -2.33 22.49 -33.74
C LEU A 261 -1.09 23.18 -34.31
N ASN A 262 -1.25 24.03 -35.32
CA ASN A 262 -0.14 24.82 -35.88
C ASN A 262 0.41 25.83 -34.86
N ASP A 263 -0.47 26.45 -34.08
CA ASP A 263 -0.09 27.41 -33.03
C ASP A 263 0.67 26.71 -31.89
N ILE A 264 0.17 25.56 -31.43
CA ILE A 264 0.86 24.68 -30.46
C ILE A 264 2.26 24.30 -30.97
N ALA A 265 2.36 23.86 -32.23
CA ALA A 265 3.63 23.46 -32.83
C ALA A 265 4.62 24.62 -33.01
N ALA A 266 4.14 25.86 -33.16
CA ALA A 266 4.97 27.04 -33.26
C ALA A 266 5.50 27.50 -31.88
N LYS A 267 4.67 27.45 -30.84
CA LYS A 267 4.97 27.97 -29.49
C LYS A 267 5.80 27.00 -28.64
N ILE A 268 5.69 25.68 -28.88
CA ILE A 268 6.34 24.66 -28.04
C ILE A 268 7.87 24.76 -28.00
N ALA A 269 8.52 25.15 -29.09
CA ALA A 269 9.98 25.10 -29.21
C ALA A 269 10.71 26.08 -28.26
N GLY A 270 10.15 27.29 -28.11
CA GLY A 270 10.69 28.31 -27.20
C GLY A 270 10.55 27.87 -25.75
N LEU A 271 9.33 27.49 -25.35
CA LEU A 271 9.03 27.06 -24.00
C LEU A 271 9.87 25.84 -23.58
N ARG A 272 10.02 24.85 -24.48
CA ARG A 272 10.89 23.68 -24.27
C ARG A 272 12.34 24.07 -23.98
N THR A 273 12.86 25.05 -24.72
CA THR A 273 14.25 25.48 -24.58
C THR A 273 14.49 26.11 -23.21
N GLU A 274 13.61 27.01 -22.79
CA GLU A 274 13.71 27.68 -21.49
C GLU A 274 13.42 26.73 -20.32
N ALA A 275 12.47 25.78 -20.46
CA ALA A 275 12.20 24.77 -19.43
C ALA A 275 13.38 23.80 -19.23
N ALA A 276 14.07 23.44 -20.32
CA ALA A 276 15.30 22.66 -20.25
C ALA A 276 16.44 23.46 -19.59
N ALA A 277 16.56 24.76 -19.90
CA ALA A 277 17.51 25.65 -19.25
C ALA A 277 17.22 25.81 -17.75
N ALA A 278 15.94 25.89 -17.36
CA ALA A 278 15.51 25.93 -15.96
C ALA A 278 15.94 24.66 -15.22
N THR A 279 15.72 23.48 -15.81
CA THR A 279 16.15 22.20 -15.24
C THR A 279 17.66 22.20 -14.92
N LEU A 280 18.48 22.70 -15.84
CA LEU A 280 19.92 22.83 -15.63
C LEU A 280 20.26 23.88 -14.57
N ALA A 281 19.54 25.00 -14.52
CA ALA A 281 19.76 26.04 -13.53
C ALA A 281 19.37 25.60 -12.10
N TYR A 282 18.36 24.76 -11.92
CA TYR A 282 18.04 24.15 -10.62
C TYR A 282 19.06 23.09 -10.21
N ALA A 283 19.61 22.34 -11.17
CA ALA A 283 20.66 21.37 -10.88
C ALA A 283 21.97 22.06 -10.50
N ASP A 284 22.36 23.08 -11.25
CA ASP A 284 23.59 23.86 -11.04
C ASP A 284 23.29 25.37 -11.06
N PRO A 285 22.90 25.93 -9.89
CA PRO A 285 22.56 27.34 -9.76
C PRO A 285 23.68 28.27 -10.24
N PRO A 286 23.43 29.15 -11.22
CA PRO A 286 24.47 30.06 -11.71
C PRO A 286 24.94 31.02 -10.61
N LEU A 287 26.25 31.20 -10.48
CA LEU A 287 26.85 32.12 -9.49
C LEU A 287 26.69 33.60 -9.90
N SER A 288 26.51 33.89 -11.19
CA SER A 288 26.30 35.25 -11.68
C SER A 288 25.47 35.28 -12.96
N CYS A 289 24.52 36.21 -13.01
CA CYS A 289 23.70 36.53 -14.17
C CYS A 289 23.65 38.07 -14.30
N PRO A 290 24.65 38.68 -14.96
CA PRO A 290 24.74 40.13 -15.08
C PRO A 290 23.55 40.66 -15.90
N THR A 291 22.71 41.48 -15.27
CA THR A 291 21.58 42.13 -15.93
C THR A 291 21.63 43.63 -15.70
N THR A 292 21.81 44.40 -16.77
CA THR A 292 21.67 45.86 -16.74
C THR A 292 20.20 46.21 -16.91
N MET A 293 19.56 46.65 -15.82
CA MET A 293 18.16 47.09 -15.87
C MET A 293 18.03 48.40 -16.64
N THR A 294 17.01 48.49 -17.50
CA THR A 294 16.67 49.74 -18.18
C THR A 294 16.03 50.74 -17.20
N ARG A 295 15.96 52.02 -17.57
CA ARG A 295 15.27 53.05 -16.77
C ARG A 295 13.80 52.67 -16.51
N ARG A 296 13.13 52.08 -17.51
CA ARG A 296 11.74 51.65 -17.42
C ARG A 296 11.55 50.48 -16.45
N GLN A 297 12.45 49.50 -16.49
CA GLN A 297 12.45 48.36 -15.57
C GLN A 297 12.65 48.80 -14.11
N TRP A 298 13.52 49.80 -13.87
CA TRP A 298 13.68 50.38 -12.54
C TRP A 298 12.40 51.08 -12.05
N GLN A 299 11.75 51.86 -12.92
CA GLN A 299 10.49 52.53 -12.58
C GLN A 299 9.42 51.50 -12.21
N MET A 300 9.25 50.44 -13.00
CA MET A 300 8.27 49.39 -12.73
C MET A 300 8.54 48.67 -11.40
N ALA A 301 9.80 48.34 -11.11
CA ALA A 301 10.18 47.71 -9.85
C ALA A 301 9.88 48.61 -8.62
N PHE A 302 10.10 49.91 -8.72
CA PHE A 302 9.75 50.86 -7.65
C PHE A 302 8.23 51.00 -7.48
N ASP A 303 7.48 51.05 -8.58
CA ASP A 303 6.02 51.17 -8.52
C ASP A 303 5.39 49.94 -7.87
N VAL A 304 5.78 48.73 -8.30
CA VAL A 304 5.28 47.46 -7.75
C VAL A 304 5.65 47.32 -6.27
N SER A 305 6.90 47.60 -5.90
CA SER A 305 7.33 47.53 -4.49
C SER A 305 6.62 48.55 -3.58
N THR A 306 6.32 49.74 -4.10
CA THR A 306 5.55 50.75 -3.35
C THR A 306 4.10 50.32 -3.16
N ARG A 307 3.48 49.69 -4.18
CA ARG A 307 2.14 49.10 -4.05
C ARG A 307 2.11 47.96 -3.02
N GLN A 308 3.13 47.10 -3.00
CA GLN A 308 3.21 46.01 -2.02
C GLN A 308 3.17 46.53 -0.57
N LEU A 309 3.90 47.60 -0.28
CA LEU A 309 3.89 48.22 1.05
C LEU A 309 2.51 48.72 1.46
N MET A 310 1.72 49.22 0.50
CA MET A 310 0.37 49.71 0.73
C MET A 310 -0.63 48.57 1.00
N HIS A 311 -0.47 47.40 0.37
CA HIS A 311 -1.39 46.28 0.55
C HIS A 311 -1.41 45.77 1.98
N ALA A 312 -0.26 45.64 2.64
CA ALA A 312 -0.21 45.22 4.05
C ALA A 312 -0.93 46.22 4.98
N GLN A 313 -0.74 47.53 4.77
CA GLN A 313 -1.43 48.56 5.55
C GLN A 313 -2.93 48.57 5.28
N LYS A 314 -3.33 48.38 4.02
CA LYS A 314 -4.72 48.30 3.59
C LYS A 314 -5.39 47.06 4.19
N ALA A 315 -4.76 45.90 4.14
CA ALA A 315 -5.22 44.65 4.75
C ALA A 315 -5.41 44.81 6.27
N CYS A 316 -4.41 45.33 7.00
CA CYS A 316 -4.55 45.59 8.44
C CYS A 316 -5.71 46.56 8.76
N ARG A 317 -5.84 47.65 7.99
CA ARG A 317 -6.95 48.62 8.18
C ARG A 317 -8.31 47.96 7.96
N LEU A 318 -8.46 47.19 6.89
CA LEU A 318 -9.71 46.54 6.50
C LEU A 318 -10.09 45.42 7.49
N PHE A 319 -9.10 44.66 7.96
CA PHE A 319 -9.27 43.70 9.04
C PHE A 319 -9.79 44.38 10.32
N LEU A 320 -9.16 45.48 10.75
CA LEU A 320 -9.59 46.23 11.92
C LEU A 320 -10.99 46.86 11.74
N GLN A 321 -11.33 47.31 10.53
CA GLN A 321 -12.66 47.83 10.21
C GLN A 321 -13.72 46.74 10.32
N ALA A 322 -13.45 45.55 9.76
CA ALA A 322 -14.32 44.38 9.88
C ALA A 322 -14.48 43.95 11.36
N ALA A 323 -13.38 43.85 12.11
CA ALA A 323 -13.40 43.50 13.54
C ALA A 323 -14.16 44.52 14.40
N LYS A 324 -14.20 45.80 14.00
CA LYS A 324 -14.95 46.86 14.68
C LYS A 324 -16.39 47.02 14.17
N GLY A 325 -16.85 46.17 13.27
CA GLY A 325 -18.23 46.23 12.74
C GLY A 325 -18.47 47.37 11.75
N VAL A 326 -17.41 48.01 11.22
CA VAL A 326 -17.52 49.13 10.28
C VAL A 326 -17.54 48.60 8.86
N ASN A 327 -18.68 48.69 8.19
CA ASN A 327 -18.88 48.25 6.80
C ASN A 327 -18.26 46.85 6.54
N THR A 328 -18.69 45.88 7.33
CA THR A 328 -18.06 44.56 7.49
C THR A 328 -17.94 43.78 6.18
N LEU A 329 -19.00 43.77 5.36
CA LEU A 329 -19.02 43.06 4.08
C LEU A 329 -18.00 43.65 3.09
N ASP A 330 -18.05 44.97 2.86
CA ASP A 330 -17.10 45.64 1.98
C ASP A 330 -15.66 45.50 2.49
N SER A 331 -15.47 45.56 3.80
CA SER A 331 -14.14 45.45 4.41
C SER A 331 -13.54 44.06 4.22
N ARG A 332 -14.35 43.00 4.31
CA ARG A 332 -13.93 41.61 4.03
C ARG A 332 -13.59 41.39 2.55
N ILE A 333 -14.45 41.86 1.64
CA ILE A 333 -14.20 41.76 0.18
C ILE A 333 -12.94 42.54 -0.21
N LEU A 334 -12.80 43.78 0.28
CA LEU A 334 -11.62 44.59 -0.01
C LEU A 334 -10.34 44.04 0.63
N PHE A 335 -10.45 43.30 1.74
CA PHE A 335 -9.33 42.61 2.37
C PHE A 335 -8.85 41.47 1.47
N SER A 336 -9.75 40.58 1.04
CA SER A 336 -9.44 39.49 0.09
C SER A 336 -8.84 40.02 -1.21
N ASN A 337 -9.43 41.05 -1.82
CA ASN A 337 -8.86 41.69 -3.01
C ASN A 337 -7.47 42.29 -2.76
N SER A 338 -7.22 42.84 -1.57
CA SER A 338 -5.91 43.38 -1.20
C SER A 338 -4.87 42.28 -1.00
N ASP A 339 -5.30 41.11 -0.53
CA ASP A 339 -4.46 39.94 -0.33
C ASP A 339 -4.02 39.33 -1.65
N ALA A 340 -4.98 39.02 -2.54
CA ALA A 340 -4.69 38.54 -3.90
C ALA A 340 -3.78 39.50 -4.68
N SER A 341 -4.03 40.81 -4.58
CA SER A 341 -3.19 41.84 -5.22
C SER A 341 -1.77 41.86 -4.65
N ALA A 342 -1.61 41.62 -3.34
CA ALA A 342 -0.31 41.57 -2.69
C ALA A 342 0.47 40.30 -3.04
N THR A 343 -0.20 39.16 -3.16
CA THR A 343 0.41 37.91 -3.63
C THR A 343 0.93 38.09 -5.05
N ALA A 344 0.12 38.66 -5.95
CA ALA A 344 0.50 38.93 -7.34
C ALA A 344 1.69 39.91 -7.47
N ASP A 345 1.65 41.04 -6.74
CA ASP A 345 2.75 42.03 -6.73
C ASP A 345 4.04 41.41 -6.14
N LEU A 346 3.94 40.55 -5.11
CA LEU A 346 5.11 39.86 -4.53
C LEU A 346 5.71 38.83 -5.48
N LYS A 347 4.88 38.07 -6.22
CA LYS A 347 5.33 37.18 -7.29
C LYS A 347 6.08 37.94 -8.37
N MET A 348 5.51 39.05 -8.86
CA MET A 348 6.15 39.93 -9.84
C MET A 348 7.49 40.51 -9.35
N MET A 349 7.61 40.85 -8.06
CA MET A 349 8.89 41.33 -7.50
C MET A 349 9.97 40.25 -7.39
N ARG A 350 9.58 39.00 -7.15
CA ARG A 350 10.50 37.86 -7.02
C ARG A 350 11.02 37.41 -8.38
N GLU A 351 10.10 37.19 -9.31
CA GLU A 351 10.38 36.59 -10.60
C GLU A 351 10.68 37.63 -11.69
N GLY A 352 10.08 38.82 -11.58
CA GLY A 352 9.98 39.78 -12.68
C GLY A 352 8.85 39.43 -13.64
N SER A 353 8.66 40.23 -14.69
CA SER A 353 7.65 39.98 -15.73
C SER A 353 8.13 40.51 -17.07
N VAL A 354 8.20 39.64 -18.09
CA VAL A 354 8.55 40.07 -19.46
C VAL A 354 7.43 40.95 -20.02
N ALA A 355 6.17 40.55 -19.85
CA ALA A 355 5.00 41.28 -20.34
C ALA A 355 4.90 42.70 -19.74
N ALA A 356 5.23 42.87 -18.45
CA ALA A 356 5.21 44.18 -17.80
C ALA A 356 6.50 45.01 -17.99
N ASP A 357 7.49 44.50 -18.75
CA ASP A 357 8.85 45.05 -18.84
C ASP A 357 9.46 45.29 -17.44
N MET A 358 9.38 44.27 -16.60
CA MET A 358 9.93 44.25 -15.25
C MET A 358 11.04 43.21 -15.15
N ALA A 359 12.23 43.66 -14.75
CA ALA A 359 13.34 42.76 -14.48
C ALA A 359 13.09 41.95 -13.20
N ALA A 360 13.63 40.72 -13.14
CA ALA A 360 13.77 40.00 -11.88
C ALA A 360 14.64 40.81 -10.89
N ALA A 361 14.63 40.41 -9.62
CA ALA A 361 15.32 41.13 -8.54
C ALA A 361 16.76 41.59 -8.93
N PRO A 362 17.14 42.85 -8.66
CA PRO A 362 18.41 43.42 -9.15
C PRO A 362 19.65 42.77 -8.53
N THR A 363 19.55 42.26 -7.30
CA THR A 363 20.65 41.58 -6.58
C THR A 363 20.15 40.30 -5.90
N HIS A 364 21.06 39.38 -5.59
CA HIS A 364 20.73 38.15 -4.86
C HIS A 364 20.11 38.47 -3.48
N LEU A 365 20.67 39.44 -2.76
CA LEU A 365 20.14 39.87 -1.47
C LEU A 365 18.68 40.35 -1.57
N VAL A 366 18.33 41.10 -2.61
CA VAL A 366 16.94 41.56 -2.81
C VAL A 366 16.03 40.37 -3.12
N SER A 367 16.49 39.42 -3.93
CA SER A 367 15.78 38.17 -4.23
C SER A 367 15.49 37.35 -2.96
N GLU A 368 16.49 37.17 -2.09
CA GLU A 368 16.32 36.51 -0.79
C GLU A 368 15.32 37.24 0.11
N LYS A 369 15.38 38.58 0.16
CA LYS A 369 14.43 39.36 0.97
C LYS A 369 12.99 39.21 0.48
N TYR A 370 12.76 39.22 -0.83
CA TYR A 370 11.44 38.93 -1.36
C TYR A 370 11.01 37.48 -1.13
N GLY A 371 11.95 36.52 -1.17
CA GLY A 371 11.71 35.13 -0.76
C GLY A 371 11.25 35.00 0.70
N VAL A 372 11.92 35.70 1.62
CA VAL A 372 11.50 35.75 3.03
C VAL A 372 10.13 36.39 3.20
N MET A 373 9.84 37.47 2.47
CA MET A 373 8.53 38.10 2.49
C MET A 373 7.43 37.16 1.98
N TRP A 374 7.71 36.38 0.94
CA TRP A 374 6.78 35.40 0.36
C TRP A 374 6.47 34.26 1.31
N LEU A 375 7.49 33.65 1.91
CA LEU A 375 7.32 32.61 2.92
C LEU A 375 6.51 33.10 4.13
N ARG A 376 6.61 34.39 4.49
CA ARG A 376 5.79 34.99 5.55
C ARG A 376 4.38 35.37 5.09
N TRP A 377 4.15 35.49 3.80
CA TRP A 377 2.88 35.90 3.22
C TRP A 377 1.94 34.72 2.97
N LEU A 378 2.46 33.53 2.64
CA LEU A 378 1.65 32.40 2.16
C LEU A 378 1.34 31.29 3.13
N THR A 379 2.09 31.18 4.23
CA THR A 379 1.75 30.18 5.24
C THR A 379 1.09 30.88 6.41
N LEU A 380 -0.25 30.87 6.41
CA LEU A 380 -0.95 30.90 7.68
C LEU A 380 -0.77 29.52 8.32
N ASP A 381 0.24 29.43 9.17
CA ASP A 381 0.51 28.28 10.02
C ASP A 381 -0.78 27.93 10.80
N ILE A 382 -1.19 26.67 10.77
CA ILE A 382 -2.40 26.17 11.42
C ILE A 382 -2.44 26.47 12.93
N CYS A 383 -1.29 26.61 13.58
CA CYS A 383 -1.22 27.03 14.97
C CYS A 383 -1.63 28.50 15.14
N ILE A 384 -1.48 29.36 14.12
CA ILE A 384 -2.05 30.73 14.14
C ILE A 384 -3.58 30.67 14.14
N LEU A 385 -4.19 29.73 13.40
CA LEU A 385 -5.64 29.52 13.43
C LEU A 385 -6.11 29.08 14.83
N GLN A 386 -5.37 28.18 15.49
CA GLN A 386 -5.65 27.79 16.87
C GLN A 386 -5.58 28.98 17.84
N GLU A 387 -4.57 29.86 17.70
CA GLU A 387 -4.48 31.07 18.52
C GLU A 387 -5.66 32.04 18.28
N MET A 388 -6.18 32.10 17.04
CA MET A 388 -7.39 32.86 16.71
C MET A 388 -8.65 32.25 17.28
N GLU A 389 -8.77 30.93 17.22
CA GLU A 389 -9.87 30.19 17.85
C GLU A 389 -9.92 30.46 19.35
N HIS A 390 -8.77 30.47 20.03
CA HIS A 390 -8.68 30.83 21.45
C HIS A 390 -9.14 32.27 21.73
N VAL A 391 -8.83 33.23 20.85
CA VAL A 391 -9.35 34.60 20.96
C VAL A 391 -10.87 34.61 20.79
N ASP A 392 -11.40 33.91 19.79
CA ASP A 392 -12.84 33.89 19.52
C ASP A 392 -13.63 33.20 20.63
N ASN A 393 -13.09 32.11 21.20
CA ASN A 393 -13.68 31.38 22.33
C ASN A 393 -13.80 32.25 23.60
N LEU A 394 -12.92 33.23 23.78
CA LEU A 394 -13.06 34.24 24.84
C LEU A 394 -14.08 35.33 24.45
N TRP A 395 -14.08 35.74 23.18
CA TRP A 395 -14.88 36.86 22.69
C TRP A 395 -16.36 36.54 22.57
N THR A 396 -16.72 35.37 22.05
CA THR A 396 -18.10 35.01 21.73
C THR A 396 -19.01 35.02 22.97
N PRO A 397 -18.66 34.36 24.11
CA PRO A 397 -19.44 34.46 25.35
C PRO A 397 -19.50 35.88 25.90
N PHE A 398 -18.37 36.60 25.85
CA PHE A 398 -18.28 37.99 26.33
C PHE A 398 -19.20 38.93 25.54
N LYS A 399 -19.17 38.84 24.20
CA LYS A 399 -20.05 39.60 23.30
C LYS A 399 -21.52 39.30 23.55
N SER A 400 -21.88 38.03 23.77
CA SER A 400 -23.25 37.64 24.08
C SER A 400 -23.77 38.36 25.34
N LEU A 401 -22.96 38.41 26.40
CA LEU A 401 -23.32 39.13 27.63
C LEU A 401 -23.41 40.65 27.41
N LEU A 402 -22.51 41.24 26.61
CA LEU A 402 -22.60 42.65 26.25
C LEU A 402 -23.87 42.98 25.46
N LEU A 403 -24.30 42.09 24.57
CA LEU A 403 -25.57 42.25 23.85
C LEU A 403 -26.77 42.18 24.79
N GLN A 404 -26.76 41.28 25.78
CA GLN A 404 -27.81 41.25 26.80
C GLN A 404 -27.88 42.57 27.61
N VAL A 405 -26.72 43.14 27.96
CA VAL A 405 -26.65 44.46 28.60
C VAL A 405 -27.20 45.55 27.68
N HIS A 406 -26.83 45.52 26.39
CA HIS A 406 -27.37 46.44 25.39
C HIS A 406 -28.90 46.35 25.26
N ASP A 407 -29.43 45.13 25.33
CA ASP A 407 -30.86 44.82 25.26
C ASP A 407 -31.60 45.05 26.61
N GLY A 408 -30.88 45.52 27.64
CA GLY A 408 -31.44 46.05 28.89
C GLY A 408 -31.24 45.19 30.15
N ASP A 409 -30.51 44.06 30.09
CA ASP A 409 -30.15 43.29 31.28
C ASP A 409 -28.97 43.93 32.04
N HIS A 410 -29.29 44.66 33.11
CA HIS A 410 -28.29 45.27 33.99
C HIS A 410 -28.17 44.52 35.34
N SER A 411 -28.48 43.22 35.37
CA SER A 411 -28.40 42.45 36.61
C SER A 411 -26.96 42.39 37.13
N VAL A 412 -26.83 42.37 38.47
CA VAL A 412 -25.52 42.24 39.13
C VAL A 412 -24.83 40.94 38.73
N ALA A 413 -25.59 39.87 38.45
CA ALA A 413 -25.05 38.60 37.99
C ALA A 413 -24.35 38.75 36.62
N THR A 414 -25.05 39.29 35.62
CA THR A 414 -24.52 39.52 34.26
C THR A 414 -23.29 40.43 34.30
N LEU A 415 -23.33 41.52 35.06
CA LEU A 415 -22.20 42.45 35.19
C LEU A 415 -20.99 41.84 35.92
N LEU A 416 -21.20 41.00 36.94
CA LEU A 416 -20.12 40.28 37.61
C LEU A 416 -19.49 39.21 36.70
N THR A 417 -20.27 38.54 35.87
CA THR A 417 -19.75 37.59 34.87
C THR A 417 -18.89 38.30 33.84
N ILE A 418 -19.35 39.44 33.29
CA ILE A 418 -18.56 40.30 32.38
C ILE A 418 -17.25 40.73 33.07
N TRP A 419 -17.34 41.20 34.32
CA TRP A 419 -16.16 41.63 35.07
C TRP A 419 -15.14 40.48 35.26
N GLY A 420 -15.60 39.29 35.63
CA GLY A 420 -14.75 38.10 35.78
C GLY A 420 -14.10 37.64 34.48
N MET A 421 -14.74 37.87 33.32
CA MET A 421 -14.15 37.58 32.01
C MET A 421 -13.06 38.58 31.60
N THR A 422 -13.08 39.81 32.13
CA THR A 422 -12.08 40.86 31.85
C THR A 422 -10.98 40.95 32.89
N TRP A 423 -11.11 40.24 34.01
CA TRP A 423 -10.19 40.33 35.14
C TRP A 423 -10.13 39.02 35.93
N ASP A 424 -9.09 38.22 35.68
CA ASP A 424 -8.82 36.99 36.42
C ASP A 424 -7.40 37.04 37.01
N ALA A 425 -7.28 36.91 38.33
CA ALA A 425 -6.02 36.93 39.08
C ALA A 425 -5.02 38.08 38.73
N GLY A 426 -5.53 39.23 38.27
CA GLY A 426 -4.71 40.39 37.88
C GLY A 426 -4.26 40.41 36.42
N VAL A 427 -4.80 39.53 35.58
CA VAL A 427 -4.57 39.48 34.13
C VAL A 427 -5.92 39.60 33.43
N ASP A 428 -5.98 40.34 32.32
CA ASP A 428 -7.12 40.33 31.39
C ASP A 428 -6.88 39.16 30.41
N PRO A 429 -7.68 38.08 30.48
CA PRO A 429 -7.47 36.89 29.65
C PRO A 429 -7.56 37.20 28.15
N MET A 430 -8.45 38.10 27.74
CA MET A 430 -8.60 38.52 26.35
C MET A 430 -7.36 39.26 25.87
N SER A 431 -6.86 40.21 26.67
CA SER A 431 -5.65 40.97 26.36
C SER A 431 -4.41 40.07 26.28
N ALA A 432 -4.29 39.10 27.19
CA ALA A 432 -3.21 38.12 27.19
C ALA A 432 -3.23 37.26 25.92
N GLN A 433 -4.40 36.70 25.58
CA GLN A 433 -4.56 35.84 24.42
C GLN A 433 -4.37 36.60 23.10
N LEU A 434 -4.92 37.82 22.98
CA LEU A 434 -4.66 38.70 21.84
C LEU A 434 -3.17 39.01 21.67
N THR A 435 -2.42 39.14 22.77
CA THR A 435 -0.97 39.38 22.70
C THR A 435 -0.21 38.17 22.14
N VAL A 436 -0.62 36.95 22.48
CA VAL A 436 -0.04 35.71 21.95
C VAL A 436 -0.34 35.59 20.46
N ALA A 437 -1.61 35.72 20.10
CA ALA A 437 -2.10 35.78 18.73
C ALA A 437 -1.34 36.80 17.87
N MET A 438 -1.24 38.05 18.33
CA MET A 438 -0.52 39.11 17.61
C MET A 438 0.96 38.78 17.40
N ARG A 439 1.59 38.10 18.38
CA ARG A 439 2.98 37.64 18.24
C ARG A 439 3.10 36.55 17.19
N ALA A 440 2.20 35.56 17.21
CA ALA A 440 2.16 34.49 16.23
C ALA A 440 1.99 35.04 14.79
N TYR A 441 1.07 35.99 14.60
CA TYR A 441 0.92 36.71 13.32
C TYR A 441 2.18 37.48 12.92
N ALA A 442 2.82 38.18 13.85
CA ALA A 442 4.04 38.94 13.56
C ALA A 442 5.23 38.03 13.18
N GLU A 443 5.26 36.81 13.72
CA GLU A 443 6.30 35.81 13.46
C GLU A 443 6.00 34.96 12.22
N GLY A 444 4.76 34.95 11.74
CA GLY A 444 4.31 34.11 10.61
C GLY A 444 4.29 32.62 10.95
N ARG A 445 4.29 32.27 12.25
CA ARG A 445 4.21 30.90 12.78
C ARG A 445 3.60 30.93 14.18
N GLY A 446 2.76 29.95 14.49
CA GLY A 446 2.19 29.76 15.82
C GLY A 446 2.92 28.67 16.61
N VAL A 447 2.52 28.47 17.86
CA VAL A 447 2.91 27.27 18.63
C VAL A 447 1.62 26.64 19.10
N CYS A 448 1.29 25.46 18.57
CA CYS A 448 0.08 24.76 18.98
C CYS A 448 0.23 24.26 20.41
N THR A 449 -0.30 25.02 21.38
CA THR A 449 -0.26 24.67 22.81
C THR A 449 -1.65 24.72 23.42
N PRO A 450 -2.26 23.56 23.74
CA PRO A 450 -1.78 22.18 23.51
C PRO A 450 -1.73 21.80 22.02
N PRO A 451 -1.07 20.67 21.66
CA PRO A 451 -1.11 20.14 20.30
C PRO A 451 -2.55 20.04 19.79
N LEU A 452 -2.76 20.33 18.50
CA LEU A 452 -4.07 20.24 17.86
C LEU A 452 -4.64 18.84 18.08
N THR A 453 -5.72 18.78 18.84
CA THR A 453 -6.51 17.57 19.10
C THR A 453 -7.96 17.97 19.02
N ALA A 454 -8.75 17.22 18.27
CA ALA A 454 -10.19 17.41 18.16
C ALA A 454 -10.89 16.20 18.79
N SER A 455 -11.99 16.45 19.49
CA SER A 455 -12.86 15.39 19.94
C SER A 455 -13.53 14.71 18.76
N ARG A 456 -13.96 13.46 18.97
CA ARG A 456 -14.69 12.72 17.96
C ARG A 456 -15.92 13.45 17.42
N GLN A 457 -16.68 14.12 18.31
CA GLN A 457 -17.87 14.88 17.92
C GLN A 457 -17.51 16.07 17.03
N GLU A 458 -16.37 16.71 17.29
CA GLU A 458 -15.84 17.80 16.47
C GLU A 458 -15.42 17.31 15.08
N LEU A 459 -14.74 16.15 15.02
CA LEU A 459 -14.35 15.52 13.76
C LEU A 459 -15.56 15.09 12.92
N GLU A 460 -16.56 14.44 13.54
CA GLU A 460 -17.81 14.03 12.88
C GLU A 460 -18.59 15.25 12.34
N SER A 461 -18.66 16.33 13.13
CA SER A 461 -19.32 17.58 12.73
C SER A 461 -18.62 18.28 11.58
N ALA A 462 -17.28 18.35 11.60
CA ALA A 462 -16.51 18.96 10.52
C ALA A 462 -16.66 18.23 9.18
N ILE A 463 -16.62 16.89 9.18
CA ILE A 463 -16.83 16.09 7.95
C ILE A 463 -18.24 16.33 7.38
N LYS A 464 -19.24 16.42 8.26
CA LYS A 464 -20.61 16.72 7.86
C LYS A 464 -20.73 18.12 7.23
N GLU A 465 -20.16 19.14 7.87
CA GLU A 465 -20.19 20.52 7.34
C GLU A 465 -19.41 20.64 6.02
N LEU A 466 -18.27 19.97 5.87
CA LEU A 466 -17.54 19.87 4.59
C LEU A 466 -18.37 19.18 3.49
N GLY A 467 -19.14 18.16 3.86
CA GLY A 467 -20.07 17.49 2.95
C GLY A 467 -21.17 18.43 2.44
N PHE A 468 -21.71 19.27 3.32
CA PHE A 468 -22.68 20.30 2.95
C PHE A 468 -22.06 21.42 2.12
N LEU A 469 -20.83 21.83 2.44
CA LEU A 469 -20.08 22.81 1.67
C LEU A 469 -19.93 22.36 0.20
N ARG A 470 -19.50 21.11 0.00
CA ARG A 470 -19.37 20.48 -1.33
C ARG A 470 -20.69 20.51 -2.10
N ALA A 471 -21.80 20.11 -1.48
CA ALA A 471 -23.12 20.16 -2.13
C ALA A 471 -23.58 21.59 -2.44
N GLY A 472 -23.29 22.53 -1.55
CA GLY A 472 -23.62 23.93 -1.74
C GLY A 472 -22.95 24.55 -2.97
N THR A 473 -21.71 24.16 -3.31
CA THR A 473 -21.04 24.63 -4.54
C THR A 473 -21.86 24.33 -5.80
N GLN A 474 -22.50 23.15 -5.85
CA GLN A 474 -23.33 22.73 -6.99
C GLN A 474 -24.71 23.40 -6.96
N LYS A 475 -25.29 23.55 -5.76
CA LYS A 475 -26.54 24.29 -5.57
C LYS A 475 -26.41 25.74 -6.05
N LEU A 476 -25.27 26.38 -5.78
CA LEU A 476 -24.98 27.74 -6.20
C LEU A 476 -25.03 27.84 -7.74
N ALA A 477 -24.36 26.93 -8.45
CA ALA A 477 -24.39 26.87 -9.92
C ALA A 477 -25.79 26.58 -10.48
N LYS A 478 -26.53 25.65 -9.88
CA LYS A 478 -27.90 25.33 -10.28
C LYS A 478 -28.80 26.56 -10.30
N HIS A 479 -28.85 27.33 -9.21
CA HIS A 479 -29.74 28.49 -9.11
C HIS A 479 -29.30 29.66 -9.99
N PHE A 480 -27.98 29.84 -10.18
CA PHE A 480 -27.48 30.83 -11.14
C PHE A 480 -27.96 30.51 -12.56
N LEU A 481 -27.79 29.25 -13.00
CA LEU A 481 -28.17 28.80 -14.33
C LEU A 481 -29.70 28.79 -14.55
N LEU A 482 -30.49 28.44 -13.53
CA LEU A 482 -31.96 28.53 -13.58
C LEU A 482 -32.44 29.97 -13.83
N SER A 483 -31.78 30.94 -13.19
CA SER A 483 -32.09 32.35 -13.43
C SER A 483 -31.77 32.78 -14.87
N ASP A 484 -30.65 32.32 -15.41
CA ASP A 484 -30.19 32.66 -16.77
C ASP A 484 -31.17 32.18 -17.85
N ILE A 485 -31.72 30.98 -17.71
CA ILE A 485 -32.74 30.45 -18.62
C ILE A 485 -34.13 31.11 -18.47
N GLY A 486 -34.31 32.00 -17.51
CA GLY A 486 -35.57 32.71 -17.30
C GLY A 486 -36.58 31.98 -16.42
N ILE A 487 -36.21 30.88 -15.75
CA ILE A 487 -37.08 30.18 -14.81
C ILE A 487 -37.01 30.87 -13.45
N ASP A 488 -38.11 31.47 -13.02
CA ASP A 488 -38.27 32.12 -11.71
C ASP A 488 -37.05 32.98 -11.32
N SER A 489 -36.51 33.76 -12.27
CA SER A 489 -35.18 34.38 -12.16
C SER A 489 -34.96 35.19 -10.89
N ALA A 490 -35.97 35.95 -10.46
CA ALA A 490 -35.89 36.74 -9.22
C ALA A 490 -35.76 35.86 -7.97
N GLU A 491 -36.50 34.75 -7.91
CA GLU A 491 -36.46 33.80 -6.80
C GLU A 491 -35.14 33.02 -6.80
N ASN A 492 -34.73 32.51 -7.95
CA ASN A 492 -33.47 31.79 -8.10
C ASN A 492 -32.25 32.65 -7.77
N MET A 493 -32.23 33.93 -8.17
CA MET A 493 -31.17 34.85 -7.75
C MET A 493 -31.21 35.16 -6.26
N ASN A 494 -32.38 35.25 -5.62
CA ASN A 494 -32.45 35.40 -4.17
C ASN A 494 -31.87 34.17 -3.45
N ILE A 495 -32.19 32.96 -3.94
CA ILE A 495 -31.64 31.71 -3.41
C ILE A 495 -30.12 31.64 -3.66
N TRP A 496 -29.65 32.11 -4.81
CA TRP A 496 -28.23 32.21 -5.13
C TRP A 496 -27.48 33.09 -4.14
N HIS A 497 -27.96 34.32 -3.89
CA HIS A 497 -27.33 35.24 -2.93
C HIS A 497 -27.35 34.67 -1.51
N ALA A 498 -28.45 34.04 -1.10
CA ALA A 498 -28.55 33.36 0.20
C ALA A 498 -27.54 32.20 0.29
N THR A 499 -27.47 31.35 -0.75
CA THR A 499 -26.57 30.20 -0.79
C THR A 499 -25.10 30.62 -0.76
N LEU A 500 -24.74 31.68 -1.50
CA LEU A 500 -23.37 32.20 -1.48
C LEU A 500 -22.98 32.74 -0.09
N LYS A 501 -23.90 33.46 0.56
CA LYS A 501 -23.69 33.96 1.92
C LYS A 501 -23.54 32.81 2.92
N ASP A 502 -24.39 31.80 2.82
CA ASP A 502 -24.36 30.63 3.70
C ASP A 502 -23.05 29.85 3.51
N LEU A 503 -22.64 29.59 2.26
CA LEU A 503 -21.37 28.94 1.94
C LEU A 503 -20.16 29.70 2.46
N SER A 504 -20.12 31.02 2.25
CA SER A 504 -19.03 31.87 2.75
C SER A 504 -18.98 31.84 4.28
N THR A 505 -20.13 31.90 4.95
CA THR A 505 -20.21 31.83 6.42
C THR A 505 -19.78 30.45 6.94
N GLN A 506 -20.20 29.38 6.26
CA GLN A 506 -19.86 28.00 6.61
C GLN A 506 -18.35 27.76 6.44
N LEU A 507 -17.77 28.18 5.32
CA LEU A 507 -16.34 28.05 5.06
C LEU A 507 -15.51 28.84 6.08
N GLU A 508 -15.92 30.07 6.41
CA GLU A 508 -15.29 30.85 7.47
C GLU A 508 -15.29 30.08 8.79
N ARG A 509 -16.42 29.49 9.20
CA ARG A 509 -16.54 28.70 10.44
C ARG A 509 -15.68 27.43 10.44
N ILE A 510 -15.57 26.74 9.32
CA ILE A 510 -14.71 25.55 9.20
C ILE A 510 -13.23 25.94 9.31
N ILE A 511 -12.83 27.08 8.74
CA ILE A 511 -11.44 27.58 8.79
C ILE A 511 -11.10 28.10 10.20
N SER A 512 -12.01 28.87 10.81
CA SER A 512 -11.75 29.53 12.10
C SER A 512 -12.05 28.66 13.32
N GLY A 513 -12.71 27.52 13.13
CA GLY A 513 -13.42 26.82 14.20
C GLY A 513 -14.68 27.56 14.63
N ASP A 514 -15.59 26.82 15.29
CA ASP A 514 -16.77 27.36 15.95
C ASP A 514 -17.23 26.41 17.07
N THR A 515 -16.96 26.80 18.32
CA THR A 515 -17.34 26.01 19.50
C THR A 515 -18.85 25.86 19.67
N SER A 516 -19.66 26.81 19.20
CA SER A 516 -21.13 26.70 19.27
C SER A 516 -21.68 25.66 18.29
N ALA A 517 -20.97 25.40 17.20
CA ALA A 517 -21.30 24.41 16.19
C ALA A 517 -20.53 23.09 16.38
N THR A 518 -19.73 22.96 17.44
CA THR A 518 -18.84 21.79 17.65
C THR A 518 -17.88 21.60 16.46
N LEU A 519 -17.32 22.70 15.95
CA LEU A 519 -16.37 22.68 14.83
C LEU A 519 -14.97 23.04 15.32
N PRO A 520 -13.97 22.17 15.12
CA PRO A 520 -12.59 22.52 15.41
C PRO A 520 -12.03 23.37 14.26
N VAL A 521 -10.95 24.10 14.53
CA VAL A 521 -10.06 24.56 13.45
C VAL A 521 -9.55 23.36 12.62
N PRO A 522 -9.03 23.57 11.39
CA PRO A 522 -8.33 22.53 10.66
C PRO A 522 -7.31 21.81 11.55
N ILE A 523 -7.26 20.48 11.47
CA ILE A 523 -6.44 19.63 12.35
C ILE A 523 -5.04 19.31 11.79
N VAL A 524 -4.84 19.51 10.48
CA VAL A 524 -3.56 19.37 9.77
C VAL A 524 -3.42 20.45 8.70
N GLN A 525 -2.19 20.87 8.41
CA GLN A 525 -1.94 22.02 7.52
C GLN A 525 -2.54 21.82 6.12
N VAL A 526 -2.47 20.61 5.57
CA VAL A 526 -3.03 20.30 4.24
C VAL A 526 -4.52 20.59 4.17
N VAL A 527 -5.27 20.38 5.25
CA VAL A 527 -6.71 20.71 5.30
C VAL A 527 -6.90 22.22 5.25
N ALA A 528 -6.12 22.97 6.04
CA ALA A 528 -6.19 24.43 6.04
C ALA A 528 -5.90 25.00 4.64
N ASP A 529 -4.82 24.54 3.99
CA ASP A 529 -4.41 24.98 2.66
C ASP A 529 -5.52 24.75 1.63
N ARG A 530 -6.15 23.55 1.62
CA ARG A 530 -7.27 23.24 0.71
C ARG A 530 -8.50 24.09 0.96
N LEU A 531 -8.77 24.48 2.20
CA LEU A 531 -9.89 25.35 2.53
C LEU A 531 -9.64 26.80 2.11
N PHE A 532 -8.41 27.28 2.20
CA PHE A 532 -8.03 28.59 1.68
C PHE A 532 -8.08 28.63 0.15
N ASP A 533 -7.57 27.59 -0.53
CA ASP A 533 -7.68 27.44 -1.99
C ASP A 533 -9.15 27.51 -2.46
N LEU A 534 -10.06 26.92 -1.68
CA LEU A 534 -11.49 26.95 -1.95
C LEU A 534 -12.11 28.32 -1.65
N ALA A 535 -11.66 28.99 -0.60
CA ALA A 535 -12.14 30.32 -0.23
C ALA A 535 -11.80 31.38 -1.27
N GLU A 536 -10.61 31.30 -1.86
CA GLU A 536 -10.17 32.19 -2.94
C GLU A 536 -11.10 32.07 -4.15
N ASP A 537 -11.30 30.84 -4.67
CA ASP A 537 -12.17 30.62 -5.83
C ASP A 537 -13.63 30.98 -5.54
N LEU A 538 -14.11 30.74 -4.31
CA LEU A 538 -15.49 31.07 -3.93
C LEU A 538 -15.73 32.59 -3.92
N ALA A 539 -14.70 33.37 -3.58
CA ALA A 539 -14.78 34.84 -3.59
C ALA A 539 -14.97 35.41 -5.00
N ASP A 540 -14.36 34.77 -6.00
CA ASP A 540 -14.40 35.23 -7.40
C ASP A 540 -15.73 34.95 -8.10
N VAL A 541 -16.56 34.07 -7.53
CA VAL A 541 -17.82 33.60 -8.14
C VAL A 541 -18.81 34.72 -8.45
N GLN A 542 -18.79 35.81 -7.69
CA GLN A 542 -19.67 36.96 -7.92
C GLN A 542 -19.35 37.73 -9.21
N SER A 543 -18.13 37.58 -9.74
CA SER A 543 -17.62 38.31 -10.90
C SER A 543 -17.76 37.54 -12.22
N LEU A 544 -18.22 36.29 -12.16
CA LEU A 544 -18.24 35.38 -13.31
C LEU A 544 -19.41 35.66 -14.25
N THR A 545 -19.15 35.52 -15.54
CA THR A 545 -20.22 35.45 -16.56
C THR A 545 -20.89 34.07 -16.54
N VAL A 546 -22.04 33.98 -17.21
CA VAL A 546 -22.81 32.73 -17.33
C VAL A 546 -22.00 31.60 -17.96
N ASP A 547 -21.22 31.90 -19.01
CA ASP A 547 -20.42 30.88 -19.71
C ASP A 547 -19.24 30.39 -18.86
N GLN A 548 -18.74 31.23 -17.95
CA GLN A 548 -17.66 30.88 -17.04
C GLN A 548 -18.13 30.06 -15.83
N TYR A 549 -19.43 30.12 -15.52
CA TYR A 549 -19.99 29.56 -14.29
C TYR A 549 -19.98 28.03 -14.25
N ALA A 550 -20.19 27.36 -15.40
CA ALA A 550 -20.16 25.91 -15.49
C ALA A 550 -18.77 25.35 -15.12
N HIS A 551 -17.70 25.94 -15.66
CA HIS A 551 -16.32 25.58 -15.37
C HIS A 551 -15.93 25.90 -13.92
N ALA A 552 -16.28 27.09 -13.43
CA ALA A 552 -16.03 27.47 -12.04
C ALA A 552 -16.73 26.52 -11.05
N SER A 553 -17.95 26.05 -11.38
CA SER A 553 -18.67 25.08 -10.54
C SER A 553 -17.96 23.74 -10.41
N LEU A 554 -17.25 23.29 -11.46
CA LEU A 554 -16.48 22.04 -11.45
C LEU A 554 -15.18 22.22 -10.66
N ASN A 555 -14.50 23.35 -10.82
CA ASN A 555 -13.29 23.67 -10.05
C ASN A 555 -13.60 23.77 -8.54
N LEU A 556 -14.68 24.48 -8.16
CA LEU A 556 -15.13 24.54 -6.77
C LEU A 556 -15.52 23.17 -6.21
N LEU A 557 -16.14 22.30 -7.03
CA LEU A 557 -16.42 20.92 -6.63
C LEU A 557 -15.13 20.16 -6.35
N GLN A 558 -14.17 20.21 -7.28
CA GLN A 558 -12.90 19.52 -7.15
C GLN A 558 -12.13 19.98 -5.90
N LYS A 559 -12.03 21.30 -5.66
CA LYS A 559 -11.38 21.85 -4.47
C LYS A 559 -12.09 21.44 -3.17
N SER A 560 -13.42 21.48 -3.15
CA SER A 560 -14.19 21.01 -1.98
C SER A 560 -14.09 19.48 -1.76
N GLU A 561 -13.94 18.68 -2.82
CA GLU A 561 -13.64 17.25 -2.72
C GLU A 561 -12.23 16.98 -2.17
N LEU A 562 -11.23 17.75 -2.61
CA LEU A 562 -9.88 17.65 -2.04
C LEU A 562 -9.86 18.03 -0.56
N ALA A 563 -10.62 19.06 -0.15
CA ALA A 563 -10.72 19.47 1.24
C ALA A 563 -11.38 18.40 2.13
N ILE A 564 -12.54 17.85 1.73
CA ILE A 564 -13.20 16.80 2.52
C ILE A 564 -12.41 15.50 2.56
N ASN A 565 -11.74 15.10 1.48
CA ASN A 565 -10.93 13.88 1.46
C ASN A 565 -9.70 14.03 2.38
N ALA A 566 -9.00 15.17 2.30
CA ALA A 566 -7.89 15.46 3.20
C ALA A 566 -8.34 15.49 4.68
N TYR A 567 -9.54 16.02 4.96
CA TYR A 567 -10.08 16.02 6.31
C TYR A 567 -10.45 14.61 6.79
N VAL A 568 -11.08 13.80 5.93
CA VAL A 568 -11.44 12.40 6.25
C VAL A 568 -10.19 11.60 6.60
N ASP A 569 -9.11 11.74 5.82
CA ASP A 569 -7.83 11.09 6.08
C ASP A 569 -7.25 11.55 7.42
N ALA A 570 -7.17 12.87 7.64
CA ALA A 570 -6.64 13.44 8.88
C ALA A 570 -7.48 13.08 10.12
N ALA A 571 -8.81 13.02 9.97
CA ALA A 571 -9.72 12.63 11.04
C ALA A 571 -9.58 11.14 11.37
N PHE A 572 -9.36 10.29 10.36
CA PHE A 572 -9.10 8.87 10.56
C PHE A 572 -7.76 8.63 11.26
N ASP A 573 -6.72 9.38 10.89
CA ASP A 573 -5.42 9.33 11.58
C ASP A 573 -5.51 9.79 13.03
N MET A 574 -6.38 10.77 13.33
CA MET A 574 -6.57 11.31 14.68
C MET A 574 -7.47 10.43 15.56
N ASP A 575 -8.61 10.00 15.05
CA ASP A 575 -9.51 9.06 15.72
C ASP A 575 -10.10 8.07 14.68
N PRO A 576 -9.59 6.82 14.62
CA PRO A 576 -10.10 5.78 13.73
C PRO A 576 -11.57 5.41 13.96
N ASN A 577 -12.17 5.90 15.06
CA ASN A 577 -13.58 5.74 15.35
C ASN A 577 -14.46 6.79 14.68
N VAL A 578 -13.94 7.70 13.86
CA VAL A 578 -14.74 8.63 13.06
C VAL A 578 -15.16 7.90 11.77
N PRO A 579 -16.46 7.88 11.39
CA PRO A 579 -16.94 7.17 10.21
C PRO A 579 -16.70 8.01 8.94
N GLY A 580 -15.48 8.50 8.73
CA GLY A 580 -15.20 9.57 7.77
C GLY A 580 -15.59 9.22 6.33
N ALA A 581 -15.20 8.05 5.85
CA ALA A 581 -15.56 7.57 4.50
C ALA A 581 -17.08 7.41 4.32
N ARG A 582 -17.76 6.84 5.31
CA ARG A 582 -19.23 6.64 5.30
C ARG A 582 -19.99 7.98 5.34
N SER A 583 -19.53 8.90 6.19
CA SER A 583 -20.09 10.26 6.30
C SER A 583 -19.87 11.06 5.01
N SER A 584 -18.67 10.97 4.42
CA SER A 584 -18.34 11.57 3.12
C SER A 584 -19.18 10.97 1.98
N LEU A 585 -19.37 9.65 1.96
CA LEU A 585 -20.22 8.97 0.98
C LEU A 585 -21.70 9.37 1.13
N ALA A 586 -22.23 9.42 2.35
CA ALA A 586 -23.61 9.86 2.59
C ALA A 586 -23.83 11.31 2.17
N SER A 587 -22.93 12.22 2.54
CA SER A 587 -23.00 13.61 2.09
C SER A 587 -22.76 13.78 0.59
N SER A 588 -22.06 12.84 -0.06
CA SER A 588 -21.87 12.85 -1.52
C SER A 588 -23.18 12.65 -2.28
N LEU A 589 -24.16 11.93 -1.73
CA LEU A 589 -25.49 11.82 -2.33
C LEU A 589 -26.18 13.18 -2.45
N LEU A 590 -26.02 14.06 -1.45
CA LEU A 590 -26.57 15.41 -1.52
C LEU A 590 -25.83 16.27 -2.55
N MET A 591 -24.51 16.12 -2.67
CA MET A 591 -23.73 16.78 -3.73
C MET A 591 -24.18 16.30 -5.12
N LEU A 592 -24.27 14.99 -5.33
CA LEU A 592 -24.66 14.39 -6.60
C LEU A 592 -26.08 14.78 -6.99
N LEU A 593 -27.00 14.89 -6.02
CA LEU A 593 -28.34 15.43 -6.25
C LEU A 593 -28.28 16.85 -6.84
N GLU A 594 -27.56 17.76 -6.20
CA GLU A 594 -27.43 19.15 -6.67
C GLU A 594 -26.67 19.23 -8.01
N LYS A 595 -25.65 18.37 -8.22
CA LYS A 595 -24.87 18.24 -9.47
C LYS A 595 -25.75 17.77 -10.63
N MET A 596 -26.57 16.73 -10.43
CA MET A 596 -27.48 16.23 -11.44
C MET A 596 -28.55 17.27 -11.82
N CYS A 597 -29.08 18.01 -10.85
CA CYS A 597 -30.00 19.11 -11.14
C CYS A 597 -29.34 20.22 -11.97
N LYS A 598 -28.10 20.60 -11.62
CA LYS A 598 -27.30 21.55 -12.42
C LYS A 598 -27.06 21.03 -13.85
N GLU A 599 -26.65 19.78 -13.99
CA GLU A 599 -26.41 19.15 -15.31
C GLU A 599 -27.68 19.06 -16.16
N ALA A 600 -28.84 18.76 -15.55
CA ALA A 600 -30.12 18.80 -16.25
C ALA A 600 -30.45 20.20 -16.80
N VAL A 601 -30.15 21.26 -16.04
CA VAL A 601 -30.29 22.65 -16.51
C VAL A 601 -29.32 22.95 -17.66
N LEU A 602 -28.07 22.49 -17.57
CA LEU A 602 -27.07 22.64 -18.66
C LEU A 602 -27.49 21.89 -19.94
N VAL A 603 -28.08 20.70 -19.82
CA VAL A 603 -28.67 19.98 -20.96
C VAL A 603 -29.83 20.77 -21.57
N GLY A 604 -30.70 21.36 -20.74
CA GLY A 604 -31.76 22.26 -21.21
C GLY A 604 -31.25 23.49 -21.97
N LEU A 605 -30.08 24.00 -21.57
CA LEU A 605 -29.36 25.09 -22.21
C LEU A 605 -28.65 24.71 -23.52
N GLY A 606 -28.56 23.41 -23.85
CA GLY A 606 -27.69 22.92 -24.93
C GLY A 606 -26.19 23.14 -24.66
N LYS A 607 -25.81 23.34 -23.40
CA LYS A 607 -24.43 23.59 -22.93
C LYS A 607 -23.88 22.44 -22.07
N GLY A 608 -24.65 21.38 -21.87
CA GLY A 608 -24.30 20.23 -21.03
C GLY A 608 -24.43 18.91 -21.75
N SER A 609 -23.69 17.91 -21.29
CA SER A 609 -23.71 16.57 -21.87
C SER A 609 -24.76 15.68 -21.21
N ALA A 610 -25.61 15.07 -22.05
CA ALA A 610 -26.54 14.04 -21.59
C ALA A 610 -25.81 12.80 -21.04
N ALA A 611 -24.60 12.51 -21.52
CA ALA A 611 -23.77 11.41 -21.04
C ALA A 611 -23.19 11.70 -19.65
N GLU A 612 -22.78 12.95 -19.38
CA GLU A 612 -22.33 13.36 -18.04
C GLU A 612 -23.46 13.25 -17.02
N LEU A 613 -24.67 13.72 -17.38
CA LEU A 613 -25.86 13.56 -16.53
C LEU A 613 -26.15 12.08 -16.25
N ALA A 614 -26.07 11.21 -17.25
CA ALA A 614 -26.23 9.76 -17.07
C ALA A 614 -25.15 9.16 -16.16
N SER A 615 -23.91 9.62 -16.26
CA SER A 615 -22.81 9.21 -15.38
C SER A 615 -23.07 9.61 -13.93
N SER A 616 -23.50 10.85 -13.68
CA SER A 616 -23.86 11.32 -12.33
C SER A 616 -25.03 10.53 -11.73
N ILE A 617 -26.03 10.16 -12.54
CA ILE A 617 -27.15 9.30 -12.12
C ILE A 617 -26.64 7.92 -11.69
N ASN A 618 -25.76 7.30 -12.48
CA ASN A 618 -25.19 5.99 -12.13
C ASN A 618 -24.32 6.07 -10.87
N HIS A 619 -23.58 7.16 -10.68
CA HIS A 619 -22.78 7.39 -9.48
C HIS A 619 -23.69 7.52 -8.25
N TYR A 620 -24.77 8.30 -8.33
CA TYR A 620 -25.74 8.42 -7.24
C TYR A 620 -26.34 7.06 -6.87
N GLU A 621 -26.80 6.29 -7.86
CA GLU A 621 -27.42 4.98 -7.65
C GLU A 621 -26.44 3.98 -7.04
N THR A 622 -25.19 3.95 -7.51
CA THR A 622 -24.15 3.08 -6.95
C THR A 622 -23.82 3.45 -5.51
N SER A 623 -23.60 4.73 -5.23
CA SER A 623 -23.32 5.23 -3.86
C SER A 623 -24.48 4.97 -2.90
N GLN A 624 -25.73 5.10 -3.37
CA GLN A 624 -26.92 4.78 -2.59
C GLN A 624 -26.99 3.28 -2.26
N GLN A 625 -26.72 2.40 -3.23
CA GLN A 625 -26.69 0.96 -2.98
C GLN A 625 -25.56 0.56 -2.02
N THR A 626 -24.39 1.19 -2.12
CA THR A 626 -23.28 0.99 -1.18
C THR A 626 -23.68 1.34 0.25
N LEU A 627 -24.39 2.46 0.46
CA LEU A 627 -24.88 2.84 1.80
C LEU A 627 -26.03 1.94 2.28
N LYS A 628 -26.83 1.39 1.36
CA LYS A 628 -27.92 0.45 1.66
C LYS A 628 -27.42 -0.95 2.05
N ALA A 629 -26.19 -1.32 1.68
CA ALA A 629 -25.60 -2.61 2.04
C ALA A 629 -25.29 -2.66 3.54
N GLY A 630 -26.29 -2.92 4.40
CA GLY A 630 -26.15 -2.88 5.86
C GLY A 630 -27.31 -3.50 6.63
N VAL A 631 -27.32 -3.29 7.95
CA VAL A 631 -28.36 -3.79 8.88
C VAL A 631 -29.70 -3.05 8.73
N GLU A 632 -30.81 -3.60 9.22
CA GLU A 632 -32.18 -3.11 8.98
C GLU A 632 -32.37 -1.60 9.25
N ILE A 633 -31.74 -1.04 10.29
CA ILE A 633 -31.83 0.39 10.61
C ILE A 633 -31.18 1.26 9.51
N VAL A 634 -30.03 0.80 8.98
CA VAL A 634 -29.29 1.44 7.88
C VAL A 634 -30.13 1.39 6.60
N VAL A 635 -30.75 0.23 6.34
CA VAL A 635 -31.65 -0.02 5.21
C VAL A 635 -32.88 0.89 5.28
N ALA A 636 -33.58 0.95 6.42
CA ALA A 636 -34.78 1.76 6.60
C ALA A 636 -34.55 3.25 6.31
N GLN A 637 -33.41 3.78 6.75
CA GLN A 637 -33.06 5.18 6.50
C GLN A 637 -32.78 5.45 5.01
N MET A 638 -32.15 4.50 4.31
CA MET A 638 -31.85 4.64 2.88
C MET A 638 -33.05 4.30 1.98
N GLU A 639 -34.00 3.47 2.44
CA GLU A 639 -35.27 3.20 1.76
C GLU A 639 -36.16 4.44 1.66
N ILE A 640 -36.15 5.30 2.68
CA ILE A 640 -36.83 6.61 2.62
C ILE A 640 -36.22 7.47 1.52
N VAL A 641 -34.88 7.47 1.39
CA VAL A 641 -34.15 8.18 0.33
C VAL A 641 -34.47 7.58 -1.04
N GLU A 642 -34.48 6.24 -1.15
CA GLU A 642 -34.80 5.51 -2.39
C GLU A 642 -36.23 5.77 -2.87
N SER A 643 -37.19 5.81 -1.95
CA SER A 643 -38.58 6.15 -2.27
C SER A 643 -38.69 7.58 -2.82
N ALA A 644 -38.01 8.55 -2.21
CA ALA A 644 -37.99 9.92 -2.71
C ALA A 644 -37.25 10.00 -4.06
N TRP A 645 -36.15 9.27 -4.20
CA TRP A 645 -35.35 9.21 -5.42
C TRP A 645 -36.16 8.64 -6.59
N GLY A 646 -36.97 7.60 -6.39
CA GLY A 646 -37.77 6.99 -7.46
C GLY A 646 -38.67 7.98 -8.21
N GLU A 647 -39.22 8.98 -7.52
CA GLU A 647 -40.03 10.04 -8.15
C GLU A 647 -39.19 10.99 -9.03
N LEU A 648 -37.96 11.28 -8.62
CA LEU A 648 -37.04 12.14 -9.36
C LEU A 648 -36.32 11.38 -10.49
N GLN A 649 -35.96 10.13 -10.25
CA GLN A 649 -35.20 9.25 -11.13
C GLN A 649 -35.84 9.16 -12.52
N ALA A 650 -37.15 8.93 -12.58
CA ALA A 650 -37.87 8.82 -13.84
C ALA A 650 -37.80 10.11 -14.67
N LYS A 651 -37.83 11.28 -14.02
CA LYS A 651 -37.81 12.59 -14.68
C LYS A 651 -36.41 12.94 -15.18
N ILE A 652 -35.39 12.70 -14.36
CA ILE A 652 -34.02 13.06 -14.70
C ILE A 652 -33.42 12.10 -15.75
N LYS A 653 -33.74 10.80 -15.71
CA LYS A 653 -33.40 9.84 -16.78
C LYS A 653 -34.07 10.18 -18.10
N ALA A 654 -35.27 10.77 -18.08
CA ALA A 654 -35.94 11.21 -19.30
C ALA A 654 -35.14 12.32 -20.01
N ILE A 655 -34.58 13.29 -19.27
CA ILE A 655 -33.71 14.35 -19.82
C ILE A 655 -32.39 13.78 -20.34
N ALA A 656 -31.76 12.88 -19.57
CA ALA A 656 -30.53 12.22 -20.01
C ALA A 656 -30.73 11.39 -21.29
N SER A 657 -31.92 10.84 -21.51
CA SER A 657 -32.24 10.07 -22.72
C SER A 657 -32.64 10.94 -23.90
N SER A 658 -33.35 12.05 -23.66
CA SER A 658 -33.81 12.95 -24.73
C SER A 658 -32.72 13.92 -25.20
N GLY A 659 -31.74 14.23 -24.35
CA GLY A 659 -30.75 15.28 -24.59
C GLY A 659 -31.35 16.70 -24.62
N ALA A 660 -32.58 16.87 -24.09
CA ALA A 660 -33.28 18.15 -24.08
C ALA A 660 -34.23 18.25 -22.87
N ALA A 661 -34.34 19.44 -22.29
CA ALA A 661 -35.22 19.72 -21.16
C ALA A 661 -36.09 20.97 -21.43
N SER A 662 -37.39 20.86 -21.17
CA SER A 662 -38.31 22.01 -21.17
C SER A 662 -38.34 22.69 -19.79
N ASP A 663 -38.70 23.97 -19.73
CA ASP A 663 -38.80 24.73 -18.48
C ASP A 663 -39.69 24.06 -17.42
N ILE A 664 -40.82 23.48 -17.86
CA ILE A 664 -41.75 22.73 -16.99
C ILE A 664 -41.03 21.51 -16.36
N ALA A 665 -40.23 20.79 -17.16
CA ALA A 665 -39.49 19.63 -16.68
C ALA A 665 -38.38 20.01 -15.68
N LEU A 666 -37.71 21.16 -15.90
CA LEU A 666 -36.69 21.68 -14.98
C LEU A 666 -37.29 22.16 -13.65
N SER A 667 -38.47 22.79 -13.69
CA SER A 667 -39.22 23.17 -12.49
C SER A 667 -39.67 21.94 -11.69
N GLU A 668 -40.20 20.91 -12.36
CA GLU A 668 -40.59 19.64 -11.72
C GLU A 668 -39.39 18.93 -11.06
N ILE A 669 -38.24 18.87 -11.72
CA ILE A 669 -37.02 18.27 -11.16
C ILE A 669 -36.56 19.02 -9.91
N THR A 670 -36.60 20.35 -9.93
CA THR A 670 -36.19 21.16 -8.78
C THR A 670 -37.07 20.86 -7.57
N SER A 671 -38.40 20.81 -7.74
CA SER A 671 -39.33 20.46 -6.66
C SER A 671 -39.14 19.04 -6.14
N LYS A 672 -38.90 18.05 -7.02
CA LYS A 672 -38.67 16.66 -6.60
C LYS A 672 -37.31 16.47 -5.93
N ALA A 673 -36.29 17.23 -6.34
CA ALA A 673 -34.99 17.24 -5.69
C ALA A 673 -35.08 17.74 -4.24
N ASP A 674 -35.94 18.71 -3.94
CA ASP A 674 -36.15 19.16 -2.56
C ASP A 674 -36.71 18.04 -1.66
N ALA A 675 -37.56 17.16 -2.20
CA ALA A 675 -38.07 15.99 -1.47
C ALA A 675 -36.96 14.96 -1.21
N VAL A 676 -36.10 14.68 -2.20
CA VAL A 676 -34.93 13.80 -2.02
C VAL A 676 -33.97 14.37 -0.98
N LYS A 677 -33.72 15.69 -1.03
CA LYS A 677 -32.91 16.39 -0.05
C LYS A 677 -33.47 16.27 1.37
N ALA A 678 -34.79 16.44 1.54
CA ALA A 678 -35.44 16.28 2.84
C ALA A 678 -35.29 14.86 3.42
N ALA A 679 -35.25 13.83 2.56
CA ALA A 679 -34.96 12.45 2.96
C ALA A 679 -33.47 12.21 3.24
N LEU A 680 -32.57 12.87 2.50
CA LEU A 680 -31.12 12.75 2.64
C LEU A 680 -30.58 13.36 3.93
N LEU A 681 -31.13 14.49 4.41
CA LEU A 681 -30.59 15.17 5.59
C LEU A 681 -30.58 14.27 6.86
N PRO A 682 -31.69 13.60 7.24
CA PRO A 682 -31.65 12.65 8.36
C PRO A 682 -30.76 11.44 8.10
N ALA A 683 -30.63 11.01 6.84
CA ALA A 683 -29.71 9.93 6.48
C ALA A 683 -28.27 10.34 6.73
N ILE A 684 -27.85 11.51 6.26
CA ILE A 684 -26.49 12.05 6.48
C ILE A 684 -26.18 12.12 7.97
N ASP A 685 -27.12 12.59 8.79
CA ASP A 685 -26.96 12.61 10.26
C ASP A 685 -26.70 11.22 10.82
N PHE A 686 -27.51 10.23 10.40
CA PHE A 686 -27.33 8.84 10.83
C PHE A 686 -25.97 8.24 10.39
N TYR A 687 -25.55 8.48 9.14
CA TYR A 687 -24.29 7.95 8.61
C TYR A 687 -23.04 8.69 9.14
N SER A 688 -23.21 9.88 9.72
CA SER A 688 -22.11 10.72 10.24
C SER A 688 -21.57 10.35 11.63
N VAL A 689 -22.20 9.44 12.38
CA VAL A 689 -21.79 9.06 13.75
C VAL A 689 -21.39 7.57 13.85
N MET A 690 -20.18 7.26 14.34
CA MET A 690 -19.74 5.86 14.49
C MET A 690 -20.26 5.17 15.77
N THR A 691 -19.99 3.87 15.88
CA THR A 691 -20.99 2.89 16.28
C THR A 691 -20.42 1.76 17.18
N VAL A 692 -21.23 0.73 17.45
CA VAL A 692 -21.02 -0.32 18.46
C VAL A 692 -19.80 -1.23 18.14
N SER A 693 -18.99 -1.54 19.16
CA SER A 693 -17.84 -2.45 19.02
C SER A 693 -18.26 -3.92 19.02
N ILE A 694 -17.63 -4.73 18.18
CA ILE A 694 -17.80 -6.18 18.10
C ILE A 694 -16.46 -6.82 18.46
N ASP A 695 -16.41 -7.57 19.56
CA ASP A 695 -15.17 -8.19 20.02
C ASP A 695 -15.07 -9.65 19.52
N ILE A 696 -13.95 -9.98 18.89
CA ILE A 696 -13.63 -11.33 18.41
C ILE A 696 -12.36 -11.81 19.12
N LEU A 697 -12.42 -13.02 19.67
CA LEU A 697 -11.29 -13.65 20.34
C LEU A 697 -10.40 -14.39 19.35
N VAL A 698 -9.09 -14.21 19.44
CA VAL A 698 -8.11 -14.74 18.47
C VAL A 698 -6.94 -15.42 19.20
N PRO A 699 -7.11 -16.66 19.69
CA PRO A 699 -6.00 -17.44 20.22
C PRO A 699 -5.08 -17.88 19.08
N LEU A 700 -3.78 -17.60 19.16
CA LEU A 700 -2.78 -17.99 18.16
C LEU A 700 -1.49 -18.45 18.85
N PRO A 701 -0.72 -19.37 18.26
CA PRO A 701 0.59 -19.76 18.77
C PRO A 701 1.61 -18.67 18.47
N MET A 702 1.73 -17.67 19.35
CA MET A 702 2.74 -16.63 19.24
C MET A 702 4.11 -17.16 19.63
N THR A 703 4.14 -18.10 20.58
CA THR A 703 5.33 -18.82 21.02
C THR A 703 5.09 -20.34 21.05
N GLY A 704 6.04 -21.10 21.59
CA GLY A 704 5.94 -22.56 21.75
C GLY A 704 6.58 -23.37 20.63
N ARG A 705 6.16 -24.62 20.47
CA ARG A 705 6.82 -25.61 19.59
C ARG A 705 6.68 -25.33 18.10
N TRP A 706 5.64 -24.60 17.71
CA TRP A 706 5.39 -24.12 16.35
C TRP A 706 4.69 -22.78 16.49
N SER A 707 5.29 -21.70 15.99
CA SER A 707 4.86 -20.31 16.25
C SER A 707 4.48 -19.53 14.97
N PRO A 708 3.44 -19.96 14.22
CA PRO A 708 2.92 -19.20 13.08
C PRO A 708 2.11 -17.96 13.48
N GLY A 709 1.82 -17.77 14.77
CA GLY A 709 0.99 -16.71 15.31
C GLY A 709 1.36 -15.30 14.85
N PRO A 710 2.65 -14.89 14.81
CA PRO A 710 3.02 -13.56 14.33
C PRO A 710 2.54 -13.28 12.89
N THR A 711 2.70 -14.25 11.98
CA THR A 711 2.24 -14.11 10.58
C THR A 711 0.72 -14.00 10.49
N MET A 712 -0.01 -14.88 11.18
CA MET A 712 -1.47 -14.88 11.20
C MET A 712 -2.04 -13.62 11.87
N LYS A 713 -1.39 -13.14 12.94
CA LYS A 713 -1.76 -11.91 13.65
C LYS A 713 -1.69 -10.70 12.73
N THR A 714 -0.57 -10.52 12.02
CA THR A 714 -0.40 -9.40 11.08
C THR A 714 -1.46 -9.45 9.98
N ALA A 715 -1.72 -10.62 9.39
CA ALA A 715 -2.75 -10.78 8.37
C ALA A 715 -4.17 -10.45 8.91
N ALA A 716 -4.51 -10.92 10.10
CA ALA A 716 -5.80 -10.66 10.74
C ALA A 716 -5.98 -9.17 11.10
N MET A 717 -4.92 -8.49 11.56
CA MET A 717 -4.94 -7.05 11.85
C MET A 717 -5.19 -6.22 10.59
N ILE A 718 -4.47 -6.52 9.50
CA ILE A 718 -4.67 -5.86 8.19
C ILE A 718 -6.11 -6.06 7.70
N ALA A 719 -6.61 -7.30 7.75
CA ALA A 719 -7.98 -7.63 7.34
C ALA A 719 -9.04 -6.87 8.16
N ARG A 720 -8.88 -6.82 9.48
CA ARG A 720 -9.73 -6.03 10.38
C ARG A 720 -9.71 -4.55 10.00
N ASP A 721 -8.53 -3.98 9.77
CA ASP A 721 -8.37 -2.54 9.51
C ASP A 721 -9.01 -2.15 8.18
N ILE A 722 -8.86 -2.98 7.14
CA ILE A 722 -9.58 -2.79 5.87
C ILE A 722 -11.10 -2.81 6.08
N ILE A 723 -11.64 -3.83 6.77
CA ILE A 723 -13.08 -3.94 7.03
C ILE A 723 -13.61 -2.74 7.82
N ASN A 724 -12.88 -2.36 8.87
CA ASN A 724 -13.25 -1.25 9.75
C ASN A 724 -13.18 0.10 9.03
N GLN A 725 -12.18 0.33 8.18
CA GLN A 725 -12.01 1.57 7.42
C GLN A 725 -13.06 1.69 6.31
N GLN A 726 -13.29 0.60 5.57
CA GLN A 726 -14.23 0.59 4.44
C GLN A 726 -15.68 0.68 4.91
N GLN A 727 -16.03 0.12 6.08
CA GLN A 727 -17.41 0.05 6.58
C GLN A 727 -18.41 -0.58 5.60
N LEU A 728 -17.93 -1.41 4.65
CA LEU A 728 -18.76 -2.05 3.62
C LEU A 728 -19.38 -3.38 4.11
N VAL A 729 -18.64 -4.17 4.88
CA VAL A 729 -19.10 -5.50 5.36
C VAL A 729 -19.95 -5.37 6.63
N LEU A 730 -19.55 -4.47 7.52
CA LEU A 730 -20.23 -4.22 8.80
C LEU A 730 -20.47 -2.72 9.00
N PRO A 731 -21.35 -2.08 8.20
CA PRO A 731 -21.59 -0.65 8.32
C PRO A 731 -22.19 -0.33 9.68
N GLY A 732 -21.57 0.62 10.36
CA GLY A 732 -21.99 0.95 11.70
C GLY A 732 -21.61 -0.11 12.72
N PHE A 733 -20.56 -0.89 12.50
CA PHE A 733 -19.89 -1.65 13.55
C PHE A 733 -18.39 -1.65 13.32
N LYS A 734 -17.61 -1.88 14.38
CA LYS A 734 -16.16 -2.10 14.26
C LYS A 734 -15.74 -3.39 14.92
N ILE A 735 -14.91 -4.15 14.23
CA ILE A 735 -14.29 -5.36 14.75
C ILE A 735 -13.10 -4.98 15.63
N LYS A 736 -13.05 -5.53 16.84
CA LYS A 736 -11.89 -5.54 17.71
C LYS A 736 -11.40 -6.97 17.85
N LEU A 737 -10.11 -7.18 17.66
CA LEU A 737 -9.46 -8.48 17.79
C LEU A 737 -8.69 -8.52 19.11
N LYS A 738 -9.00 -9.50 19.96
CA LYS A 738 -8.21 -9.80 21.16
C LYS A 738 -7.34 -11.02 20.90
N PHE A 739 -6.03 -10.78 20.77
CA PHE A 739 -5.06 -11.84 20.58
C PHE A 739 -4.62 -12.46 21.90
N LEU A 740 -4.51 -13.80 21.93
CA LEU A 740 -3.97 -14.57 23.04
C LEU A 740 -2.86 -15.49 22.52
N ASP A 741 -1.78 -15.65 23.27
CA ASP A 741 -0.77 -16.67 22.95
C ASP A 741 -1.23 -18.04 23.46
N ASP A 742 -1.49 -18.97 22.54
CA ASP A 742 -1.91 -20.33 22.87
C ASP A 742 -0.72 -21.30 23.09
N GLN A 743 0.50 -20.84 22.79
CA GLN A 743 1.77 -21.58 22.90
C GLN A 743 1.80 -22.93 22.17
N CYS A 744 0.86 -23.16 21.26
CA CYS A 744 0.61 -24.47 20.65
C CYS A 744 0.38 -25.58 21.70
N ASP A 745 -0.11 -25.24 22.90
CA ASP A 745 -0.36 -26.17 24.02
C ASP A 745 -1.84 -26.22 24.40
N GLN A 746 -2.38 -27.43 24.47
CA GLN A 746 -3.81 -27.63 24.70
C GLN A 746 -4.28 -27.09 26.06
N ALA A 747 -3.52 -27.32 27.12
CA ALA A 747 -3.94 -26.95 28.47
C ALA A 747 -3.77 -25.44 28.72
N HIS A 748 -2.72 -24.83 28.15
CA HIS A 748 -2.50 -23.40 28.17
C HIS A 748 -3.59 -22.66 27.40
N ALA A 749 -3.83 -23.04 26.15
CA ALA A 749 -4.84 -22.43 25.28
C ALA A 749 -6.23 -22.40 25.92
N ARG A 750 -6.67 -23.53 26.50
CA ARG A 750 -7.97 -23.58 27.19
C ARG A 750 -8.04 -22.60 28.36
N ARG A 751 -7.00 -22.52 29.20
CA ARG A 751 -7.01 -21.62 30.36
C ARG A 751 -7.05 -20.17 29.90
N ALA A 752 -6.20 -19.79 28.96
CA ALA A 752 -6.15 -18.42 28.43
C ALA A 752 -7.50 -17.99 27.82
N VAL A 753 -8.13 -18.85 27.01
CA VAL A 753 -9.43 -18.57 26.42
C VAL A 753 -10.54 -18.48 27.47
N LEU A 754 -10.59 -19.41 28.42
CA LEU A 754 -11.62 -19.39 29.49
C LEU A 754 -11.48 -18.19 30.43
N GLU A 755 -10.24 -17.81 30.77
CA GLU A 755 -9.96 -16.64 31.62
C GLU A 755 -10.37 -15.34 30.93
N GLU A 756 -10.04 -15.17 29.65
CA GLU A 756 -10.41 -13.97 28.88
C GLU A 756 -11.93 -13.93 28.62
N PHE A 757 -12.53 -15.08 28.30
CA PHE A 757 -13.98 -15.17 28.10
C PHE A 757 -14.77 -14.81 29.36
N ALA A 758 -14.32 -15.27 30.54
CA ALA A 758 -14.96 -14.95 31.80
C ALA A 758 -14.84 -13.46 32.22
N GLY A 759 -13.98 -12.69 31.56
CA GLY A 759 -13.73 -11.28 31.90
C GLY A 759 -14.74 -10.29 31.33
N THR A 760 -15.50 -10.65 30.29
CA THR A 760 -16.46 -9.78 29.61
C THR A 760 -17.47 -10.57 28.80
N ASP A 761 -18.70 -10.08 28.72
CA ASP A 761 -19.77 -10.69 27.91
C ASP A 761 -19.82 -10.09 26.49
N SER A 762 -18.71 -9.55 25.98
CA SER A 762 -18.69 -8.79 24.72
C SER A 762 -18.31 -9.60 23.47
N TRP A 763 -17.97 -10.87 23.65
CA TRP A 763 -17.48 -11.77 22.60
C TRP A 763 -18.60 -12.23 21.68
N VAL A 764 -18.38 -12.08 20.37
CA VAL A 764 -19.35 -12.51 19.33
C VAL A 764 -18.84 -13.70 18.50
N GLY A 765 -17.52 -13.93 18.50
CA GLY A 765 -16.92 -15.03 17.75
C GLY A 765 -15.49 -15.32 18.17
N LEU A 766 -14.99 -16.48 17.72
CA LEU A 766 -13.59 -16.89 17.87
C LEU A 766 -13.00 -17.19 16.49
N ALA A 767 -11.93 -16.49 16.10
CA ALA A 767 -11.29 -16.62 14.80
C ALA A 767 -9.79 -16.80 14.96
N GLY A 768 -9.34 -18.03 15.23
CA GLY A 768 -7.95 -18.29 15.60
C GLY A 768 -7.58 -19.75 15.44
N MET A 769 -6.70 -20.24 16.32
CA MET A 769 -6.17 -21.61 16.45
C MET A 769 -5.49 -22.20 15.20
N ALA A 770 -4.34 -22.83 15.41
CA ALA A 770 -3.58 -23.47 14.35
C ALA A 770 -3.17 -24.90 14.70
N CYS A 771 -2.64 -25.14 15.89
CA CYS A 771 -2.18 -26.46 16.28
C CYS A 771 -3.34 -27.45 16.45
N SER A 772 -3.30 -28.59 15.78
CA SER A 772 -4.38 -29.59 15.78
C SER A 772 -4.90 -29.96 17.17
N SER A 773 -4.01 -30.17 18.15
CA SER A 773 -4.41 -30.49 19.53
C SER A 773 -5.11 -29.32 20.25
N VAL A 774 -4.74 -28.09 19.93
CA VAL A 774 -5.42 -26.88 20.44
C VAL A 774 -6.79 -26.77 19.79
N CYS A 775 -6.89 -27.00 18.48
CA CYS A 775 -8.15 -26.93 17.76
C CYS A 775 -9.16 -27.99 18.24
N GLU A 776 -8.73 -29.25 18.41
CA GLU A 776 -9.58 -30.32 18.97
C GLU A 776 -10.15 -29.94 20.34
N SER A 777 -9.36 -29.21 21.13
CA SER A 777 -9.79 -28.82 22.46
C SER A 777 -10.67 -27.58 22.48
N LEU A 778 -10.32 -26.55 21.70
CA LEU A 778 -11.06 -25.29 21.68
C LEU A 778 -12.35 -25.39 20.87
N ALA A 779 -12.47 -26.30 19.90
CA ALA A 779 -13.72 -26.60 19.22
C ALA A 779 -14.82 -27.08 20.20
N VAL A 780 -14.45 -27.93 21.16
CA VAL A 780 -15.39 -28.42 22.20
C VAL A 780 -15.69 -27.31 23.24
N VAL A 781 -14.69 -26.51 23.60
CA VAL A 781 -14.86 -25.43 24.59
C VAL A 781 -15.72 -24.30 24.03
N SER A 782 -15.47 -23.86 22.80
CA SER A 782 -16.22 -22.77 22.16
C SER A 782 -17.69 -23.12 21.91
N SER A 783 -17.98 -24.34 21.47
CA SER A 783 -19.37 -24.83 21.33
C SER A 783 -20.10 -24.90 22.67
N SER A 784 -19.42 -25.31 23.74
CA SER A 784 -19.99 -25.30 25.10
C SER A 784 -20.29 -23.89 25.64
N MET A 785 -19.68 -22.85 25.04
CA MET A 785 -19.90 -21.44 25.37
C MET A 785 -20.75 -20.71 24.31
N TYR A 786 -21.29 -21.42 23.32
CA TYR A 786 -22.07 -20.87 22.22
C TYR A 786 -21.33 -19.78 21.41
N ILE A 787 -20.03 -19.96 21.19
CA ILE A 787 -19.22 -19.02 20.38
C ILE A 787 -18.92 -19.63 19.00
N PRO A 788 -19.43 -19.06 17.89
CA PRO A 788 -19.09 -19.51 16.55
C PRO A 788 -17.59 -19.41 16.30
N THR A 789 -17.00 -20.50 15.79
CA THR A 789 -15.55 -20.67 15.73
C THR A 789 -15.05 -21.06 14.35
N VAL A 790 -13.99 -20.38 13.89
CA VAL A 790 -13.23 -20.73 12.67
C VAL A 790 -11.75 -20.93 13.00
N GLY A 791 -11.22 -22.09 12.59
CA GLY A 791 -9.80 -22.43 12.69
C GLY A 791 -8.97 -21.90 11.52
N MET A 792 -7.83 -21.25 11.79
CA MET A 792 -6.97 -20.70 10.72
C MET A 792 -6.13 -21.78 10.02
N ASP A 793 -5.56 -22.74 10.75
CA ASP A 793 -4.87 -23.91 10.14
C ASP A 793 -5.57 -25.21 10.53
N CYS A 794 -5.28 -25.72 11.73
CA CYS A 794 -5.94 -26.88 12.30
C CYS A 794 -5.89 -28.12 11.40
N SER A 795 -4.74 -28.43 10.80
CA SER A 795 -4.60 -29.40 9.69
C SER A 795 -4.81 -30.90 10.03
N GLY A 796 -5.00 -31.27 11.30
CA GLY A 796 -5.11 -32.66 11.76
C GLY A 796 -6.34 -33.44 11.27
N ASN A 797 -6.17 -34.72 10.94
CA ASN A 797 -7.23 -35.55 10.32
C ASN A 797 -8.50 -35.70 11.18
N SER A 798 -8.38 -35.75 12.52
CA SER A 798 -9.52 -35.94 13.44
C SER A 798 -10.57 -34.84 13.34
N LEU A 799 -10.16 -33.62 12.98
CA LEU A 799 -11.02 -32.44 12.95
C LEU A 799 -12.03 -32.45 11.78
N SER A 800 -11.85 -33.36 10.82
CA SER A 800 -12.85 -33.62 9.77
C SER A 800 -14.08 -34.40 10.27
N ASP A 801 -14.03 -35.00 11.46
CA ASP A 801 -15.12 -35.79 12.01
C ASP A 801 -16.23 -34.87 12.55
N THR A 802 -17.28 -34.69 11.74
CA THR A 802 -18.45 -33.86 12.07
C THR A 802 -19.27 -34.43 13.23
N SER A 803 -19.06 -35.69 13.63
CA SER A 803 -19.73 -36.26 14.81
C SER A 803 -19.04 -35.86 16.12
N LEU A 804 -17.73 -35.61 16.08
CA LEU A 804 -16.93 -35.15 17.22
C LEU A 804 -16.88 -33.63 17.32
N PHE A 805 -16.86 -32.94 16.18
CA PHE A 805 -16.77 -31.48 16.09
C PHE A 805 -17.86 -30.92 15.17
N PRO A 806 -19.14 -31.00 15.56
CA PRO A 806 -20.27 -30.61 14.68
C PRO A 806 -20.30 -29.13 14.32
N ASP A 807 -19.74 -28.27 15.18
CA ASP A 807 -19.85 -26.82 15.09
C ASP A 807 -18.52 -26.13 14.71
N PHE A 808 -17.58 -26.90 14.16
CA PHE A 808 -16.22 -26.45 13.86
C PHE A 808 -15.98 -26.41 12.36
N VAL A 809 -15.31 -25.35 11.89
CA VAL A 809 -14.78 -25.26 10.53
C VAL A 809 -13.33 -24.78 10.53
N ARG A 810 -12.56 -25.14 9.49
CA ARG A 810 -11.17 -24.72 9.32
C ARG A 810 -10.83 -24.27 7.91
N LEU A 811 -9.95 -23.27 7.83
CA LEU A 811 -9.40 -22.74 6.59
C LEU A 811 -8.14 -23.47 6.13
N GLY A 812 -7.38 -24.07 7.05
CA GLY A 812 -6.19 -24.83 6.72
C GLY A 812 -6.50 -26.09 5.92
N VAL A 813 -5.64 -26.38 4.95
CA VAL A 813 -5.78 -27.55 4.08
C VAL A 813 -5.34 -28.79 4.85
N LYS A 814 -6.23 -29.77 4.98
CA LYS A 814 -5.90 -31.05 5.60
C LYS A 814 -4.77 -31.78 4.84
N THR A 815 -3.85 -32.37 5.58
CA THR A 815 -2.67 -33.03 5.01
C THR A 815 -2.87 -34.53 4.74
N THR A 816 -4.10 -35.04 4.79
CA THR A 816 -4.41 -36.48 4.71
C THR A 816 -3.84 -37.16 3.45
N SER A 817 -3.79 -36.45 2.33
CA SER A 817 -3.28 -36.98 1.05
C SER A 817 -1.75 -37.06 0.99
N ALA A 818 -1.01 -36.44 1.92
CA ALA A 818 0.44 -36.44 1.93
C ALA A 818 1.04 -37.86 2.01
N LYS A 819 0.41 -38.78 2.76
CA LYS A 819 0.82 -40.20 2.77
C LYS A 819 0.71 -40.86 1.38
N ASN A 820 -0.32 -40.53 0.61
CA ASN A 820 -0.51 -41.06 -0.73
C ASN A 820 0.54 -40.51 -1.70
N VAL A 821 0.89 -39.22 -1.57
CA VAL A 821 1.98 -38.60 -2.35
C VAL A 821 3.30 -39.32 -2.10
N ILE A 822 3.65 -39.57 -0.83
CA ILE A 822 4.89 -40.28 -0.48
C ILE A 822 4.88 -41.72 -1.03
N ILE A 823 3.73 -42.40 -1.01
CA ILE A 823 3.57 -43.73 -1.62
C ILE A 823 3.76 -43.67 -3.14
N GLU A 824 3.24 -42.65 -3.83
CA GLU A 824 3.44 -42.48 -5.28
C GLU A 824 4.91 -42.19 -5.62
N TRP A 825 5.59 -41.34 -4.85
CA TRP A 825 7.04 -41.16 -5.00
C TRP A 825 7.82 -42.44 -4.72
N ALA A 826 7.43 -43.22 -3.70
CA ALA A 826 8.06 -44.49 -3.39
C ALA A 826 7.92 -45.51 -4.53
N LYS A 827 6.77 -45.55 -5.21
CA LYS A 827 6.57 -46.38 -6.41
C LYS A 827 7.41 -45.88 -7.58
N MET A 828 7.41 -44.57 -7.84
CA MET A 828 8.12 -43.94 -8.95
C MET A 828 9.64 -44.16 -8.87
N PHE A 829 10.21 -44.07 -7.68
CA PHE A 829 11.65 -44.20 -7.43
C PHE A 829 12.07 -45.55 -6.83
N ALA A 830 11.14 -46.51 -6.78
CA ALA A 830 11.37 -47.86 -6.25
C ALA A 830 11.94 -47.88 -4.81
N TRP A 831 11.44 -47.02 -3.92
CA TRP A 831 11.83 -47.00 -2.51
C TRP A 831 11.25 -48.20 -1.77
N GLY A 832 12.08 -49.20 -1.50
CA GLY A 832 11.66 -50.41 -0.77
C GLY A 832 11.46 -50.21 0.74
N HIS A 833 11.88 -49.07 1.31
CA HIS A 833 11.73 -48.79 2.73
C HIS A 833 11.70 -47.30 3.05
N ILE A 834 10.79 -46.87 3.94
CA ILE A 834 10.67 -45.49 4.44
C ILE A 834 10.81 -45.49 5.97
N ALA A 835 11.77 -44.72 6.49
CA ALA A 835 11.91 -44.50 7.92
C ALA A 835 11.07 -43.29 8.36
N ILE A 836 10.44 -43.39 9.52
CA ILE A 836 9.71 -42.29 10.16
C ILE A 836 10.44 -41.94 11.45
N VAL A 837 10.81 -40.67 11.58
CA VAL A 837 11.45 -40.11 12.76
C VAL A 837 10.53 -39.03 13.33
N SER A 838 10.18 -39.13 14.60
CA SER A 838 9.34 -38.11 15.24
C SER A 838 10.00 -37.47 16.47
N GLY A 839 9.44 -36.33 16.87
CA GLY A 839 9.72 -35.67 18.13
C GLY A 839 9.11 -36.41 19.32
N ASP A 840 8.71 -35.65 20.34
CA ASP A 840 8.01 -36.18 21.51
C ASP A 840 6.84 -37.13 21.12
N PRO A 841 6.91 -38.41 21.51
CA PRO A 841 5.89 -39.39 21.16
C PRO A 841 4.52 -39.11 21.82
N THR A 842 4.44 -38.25 22.84
CA THR A 842 3.15 -37.81 23.39
C THR A 842 2.39 -36.89 22.43
N ILE A 843 3.10 -36.24 21.49
CA ILE A 843 2.55 -35.30 20.52
C ILE A 843 2.42 -35.96 19.14
N TYR A 844 3.50 -36.54 18.61
CA TYR A 844 3.58 -36.91 17.18
C TYR A 844 3.30 -38.38 16.88
N ARG A 845 3.22 -39.25 17.90
CA ARG A 845 3.10 -40.71 17.69
C ARG A 845 1.84 -41.11 16.94
N LYS A 846 0.72 -40.44 17.21
CA LYS A 846 -0.57 -40.72 16.55
C LYS A 846 -0.42 -40.58 15.03
N GLU A 847 0.07 -39.43 14.58
CA GLU A 847 0.30 -39.14 13.16
C GLU A 847 1.36 -40.08 12.56
N ALA A 848 2.49 -40.30 13.25
CA ALA A 848 3.54 -41.20 12.76
C ALA A 848 3.03 -42.63 12.53
N THR A 849 2.14 -43.13 13.40
CA THR A 849 1.57 -44.48 13.29
C THR A 849 0.62 -44.58 12.08
N GLU A 850 -0.17 -43.53 11.78
CA GLU A 850 -1.02 -43.48 10.58
C GLU A 850 -0.21 -43.62 9.29
N TYR A 851 0.99 -43.03 9.23
CA TYR A 851 1.89 -43.17 8.09
C TYR A 851 2.52 -44.56 8.02
N GLN A 852 2.91 -45.16 9.16
CA GLN A 852 3.41 -46.54 9.20
C GLN A 852 2.39 -47.54 8.64
N GLU A 853 1.14 -47.41 9.04
CA GLU A 853 0.06 -48.26 8.57
C GLU A 853 -0.19 -48.06 7.06
N ALA A 854 -0.22 -46.81 6.59
CA ALA A 854 -0.38 -46.51 5.17
C ALA A 854 0.74 -47.11 4.31
N PHE A 855 2.00 -46.98 4.75
CA PHE A 855 3.15 -47.56 4.04
C PHE A 855 3.12 -49.08 4.06
N GLY A 856 2.79 -49.71 5.20
CA GLY A 856 2.65 -51.16 5.32
C GLY A 856 1.56 -51.72 4.40
N ASN A 857 0.39 -51.06 4.35
CA ASN A 857 -0.71 -51.44 3.47
C ASN A 857 -0.37 -51.29 1.99
N ALA A 858 0.52 -50.36 1.64
CA ALA A 858 1.05 -50.19 0.28
C ALA A 858 2.18 -51.18 -0.07
N GLY A 859 2.57 -52.08 0.85
CA GLY A 859 3.65 -53.04 0.64
C GLY A 859 5.06 -52.45 0.78
N ILE A 860 5.21 -51.27 1.39
CA ILE A 860 6.48 -50.58 1.60
C ILE A 860 6.97 -50.89 3.02
N GLY A 861 8.21 -51.37 3.15
CA GLY A 861 8.82 -51.59 4.46
C GLY A 861 8.94 -50.28 5.24
N ASN A 862 8.71 -50.29 6.55
CA ASN A 862 8.87 -49.08 7.34
C ASN A 862 9.44 -49.34 8.75
N SER A 863 9.98 -48.29 9.35
CA SER A 863 10.46 -48.27 10.73
C SER A 863 10.10 -46.95 11.39
N TYR A 864 9.81 -46.97 12.68
CA TYR A 864 9.54 -45.78 13.47
C TYR A 864 10.54 -45.63 14.61
N ALA A 865 11.06 -44.42 14.75
CA ALA A 865 11.89 -44.00 15.85
C ALA A 865 11.44 -42.62 16.35
N SER A 866 11.59 -42.36 17.64
CA SER A 866 11.27 -41.07 18.25
C SER A 866 12.42 -40.58 19.11
N SER A 867 12.65 -39.28 19.15
CA SER A 867 13.57 -38.61 20.06
C SER A 867 12.96 -37.26 20.43
N ILE A 868 12.94 -36.92 21.72
CA ILE A 868 12.58 -35.54 22.11
C ILE A 868 13.65 -34.57 21.61
N GLU A 869 13.27 -33.32 21.40
CA GLU A 869 14.08 -32.27 20.77
C GLU A 869 15.40 -31.96 21.51
N THR A 870 15.50 -32.33 22.79
CA THR A 870 16.68 -32.16 23.63
C THR A 870 17.55 -33.42 23.75
N ASP A 871 17.08 -34.57 23.26
CA ASP A 871 17.79 -35.85 23.37
C ASP A 871 18.68 -36.10 22.14
N TRP A 872 19.82 -35.41 22.12
CA TRP A 872 20.82 -35.59 21.06
C TRP A 872 21.36 -37.02 20.97
N GLN A 873 21.58 -37.69 22.11
CA GLN A 873 22.13 -39.03 22.13
C GLN A 873 21.13 -40.06 21.59
N GLY A 874 19.85 -39.93 21.94
CA GLY A 874 18.77 -40.70 21.34
C GLY A 874 18.68 -40.50 19.83
N MET A 875 18.83 -39.26 19.35
CA MET A 875 18.84 -38.97 17.92
C MET A 875 20.05 -39.59 17.19
N LEU A 876 21.25 -39.56 17.79
CA LEU A 876 22.42 -40.25 17.25
C LEU A 876 22.19 -41.77 17.14
N LEU A 877 21.59 -42.39 18.16
CA LEU A 877 21.26 -43.81 18.13
C LEU A 877 20.24 -44.13 17.03
N ASN A 878 19.21 -43.29 16.89
CA ASN A 878 18.20 -43.43 15.85
C ASN A 878 18.82 -43.32 14.44
N MET A 879 19.65 -42.30 14.20
CA MET A 879 20.34 -42.12 12.92
C MET A 879 21.36 -43.24 12.66
N GLY A 880 22.04 -43.73 13.69
CA GLY A 880 22.94 -44.89 13.61
C GLY A 880 22.21 -46.16 13.18
N ALA A 881 21.02 -46.42 13.73
CA ALA A 881 20.19 -47.55 13.32
C ALA A 881 19.74 -47.45 11.85
N LEU A 882 19.42 -46.24 11.37
CA LEU A 882 19.10 -46.02 9.94
C LEU A 882 20.31 -46.30 9.05
N LYS A 883 21.50 -45.84 9.45
CA LYS A 883 22.76 -46.11 8.76
C LYS A 883 23.04 -47.62 8.66
N ASP A 884 22.97 -48.33 9.79
CA ASP A 884 23.25 -49.77 9.86
C ASP A 884 22.23 -50.57 9.04
N GLY A 885 20.97 -50.15 9.06
CA GLY A 885 19.90 -50.70 8.23
C GLY A 885 19.95 -50.31 6.74
N LYS A 886 20.95 -49.54 6.30
CA LYS A 886 21.09 -48.96 4.95
C LYS A 886 19.80 -48.23 4.49
N ARG A 887 19.12 -47.52 5.40
CA ARG A 887 17.90 -46.75 5.13
C ARG A 887 18.26 -45.33 4.67
N ARG A 888 17.56 -44.82 3.65
CA ARG A 888 17.87 -43.51 3.03
C ARG A 888 16.71 -42.54 2.95
N VAL A 889 15.46 -43.01 2.97
CA VAL A 889 14.27 -42.16 2.88
C VAL A 889 13.71 -41.96 4.27
N VAL A 890 13.59 -40.71 4.72
CA VAL A 890 13.20 -40.34 6.08
C VAL A 890 12.10 -39.29 6.04
N VAL A 891 10.96 -39.60 6.66
CA VAL A 891 9.89 -38.66 6.95
C VAL A 891 10.07 -38.16 8.39
N VAL A 892 10.09 -36.85 8.58
CA VAL A 892 10.31 -36.24 9.91
C VAL A 892 9.05 -35.52 10.40
N PHE A 893 8.53 -35.96 11.55
CA PHE A 893 7.42 -35.29 12.27
C PHE A 893 7.94 -34.59 13.52
N GLY A 894 7.97 -33.26 13.49
CA GLY A 894 8.49 -32.47 14.61
C GLY A 894 8.69 -31.02 14.24
N ASN A 895 9.08 -30.21 15.22
CA ASN A 895 9.41 -28.81 15.00
C ASN A 895 10.70 -28.67 14.15
N GLU A 896 11.06 -27.44 13.81
CA GLU A 896 12.22 -27.16 12.95
C GLU A 896 13.54 -27.56 13.62
N THR A 897 13.65 -27.40 14.95
CA THR A 897 14.82 -27.82 15.74
C THR A 897 15.04 -29.33 15.64
N LEU A 898 14.00 -30.14 15.79
CA LEU A 898 14.11 -31.59 15.65
C LEU A 898 14.62 -31.98 14.26
N PHE A 899 14.13 -31.32 13.22
CA PHE A 899 14.51 -31.63 11.85
C PHE A 899 15.98 -31.27 11.62
N ARG A 900 16.42 -30.07 12.02
CA ARG A 900 17.84 -29.67 11.98
C ARG A 900 18.71 -30.68 12.75
N MET A 901 18.24 -31.11 13.92
CA MET A 901 18.91 -32.10 14.76
C MET A 901 19.03 -33.46 14.08
N ALA A 902 17.97 -33.98 13.47
CA ALA A 902 17.98 -35.27 12.76
C ALA A 902 18.92 -35.25 11.55
N VAL A 903 18.87 -34.17 10.75
CA VAL A 903 19.75 -33.97 9.59
C VAL A 903 21.20 -33.94 10.04
N CYS A 904 21.51 -33.17 11.09
CA CYS A 904 22.89 -33.08 11.53
C CYS A 904 23.40 -34.36 12.22
N ALA A 905 22.58 -34.99 13.07
CA ALA A 905 22.92 -36.27 13.69
C ALA A 905 23.24 -37.34 12.64
N SER A 906 22.56 -37.32 11.49
CA SER A 906 22.85 -38.22 10.37
C SER A 906 24.27 -38.05 9.82
N ALA A 907 24.77 -36.80 9.76
CA ALA A 907 26.13 -36.52 9.32
C ALA A 907 27.17 -36.96 10.37
N GLU A 908 26.88 -36.73 11.66
CA GLU A 908 27.77 -37.07 12.77
C GLU A 908 27.96 -38.59 12.95
N VAL A 909 26.92 -39.39 12.68
CA VAL A 909 27.07 -40.86 12.65
C VAL A 909 27.70 -41.37 11.36
N GLY A 910 28.01 -40.49 10.40
CA GLY A 910 28.56 -40.85 9.09
C GLY A 910 27.58 -41.63 8.23
N SER A 911 26.30 -41.23 8.19
CA SER A 911 25.32 -41.74 7.23
C SER A 911 25.76 -41.42 5.80
N ARG A 912 25.33 -42.25 4.84
CA ARG A 912 25.70 -42.10 3.42
C ARG A 912 25.14 -40.79 2.86
N GLU A 913 25.89 -40.12 2.00
CA GLU A 913 25.41 -38.98 1.22
C GLU A 913 24.20 -39.36 0.34
N GLY A 914 23.27 -38.43 0.13
CA GLY A 914 22.01 -38.65 -0.60
C GLY A 914 20.92 -39.33 0.23
N MET A 915 20.65 -38.84 1.44
CA MET A 915 19.40 -39.15 2.15
C MET A 915 18.26 -38.30 1.59
N VAL A 916 17.07 -38.90 1.48
CA VAL A 916 15.85 -38.20 1.07
C VAL A 916 15.09 -37.78 2.31
N TRP A 917 15.02 -36.47 2.55
CA TRP A 917 14.31 -35.88 3.67
C TRP A 917 12.92 -35.43 3.21
N ILE A 918 11.88 -35.82 3.95
CA ILE A 918 10.50 -35.45 3.65
C ILE A 918 9.90 -34.71 4.83
N SER A 919 9.34 -33.53 4.57
CA SER A 919 8.58 -32.72 5.51
C SER A 919 7.11 -32.67 5.12
N VAL A 920 6.22 -32.87 6.09
CA VAL A 920 4.78 -32.63 5.94
C VAL A 920 4.37 -31.49 6.88
N GLY A 921 3.53 -30.59 6.37
CA GLY A 921 3.04 -29.42 7.10
C GLY A 921 3.85 -28.14 6.85
N ILE A 922 3.34 -27.05 7.42
CA ILE A 922 3.85 -25.69 7.23
C ILE A 922 5.07 -25.46 8.14
N ARG A 923 6.11 -24.84 7.60
CA ARG A 923 7.31 -24.40 8.33
C ARG A 923 7.61 -22.95 7.99
N SER A 924 8.39 -22.28 8.82
CA SER A 924 8.81 -20.91 8.54
C SER A 924 9.68 -20.83 7.29
N ARG A 925 9.60 -19.71 6.58
CA ARG A 925 10.36 -19.50 5.33
C ARG A 925 11.86 -19.65 5.59
N SER A 926 12.49 -20.53 4.81
CA SER A 926 13.93 -20.77 4.84
C SER A 926 14.46 -21.24 6.21
N TRP A 927 13.66 -21.97 6.99
CA TRP A 927 14.05 -22.45 8.33
C TRP A 927 15.37 -23.26 8.38
N TRP A 928 15.76 -23.92 7.30
CA TRP A 928 16.93 -24.80 7.25
C TRP A 928 18.28 -24.06 7.16
N ILE A 929 18.29 -22.78 6.74
CA ILE A 929 19.52 -21.97 6.70
C ILE A 929 19.80 -21.25 8.02
N VAL A 930 18.86 -21.31 8.97
CA VAL A 930 18.96 -20.64 10.27
C VAL A 930 19.86 -21.46 11.20
N ASN A 931 20.78 -20.76 11.88
CA ASN A 931 21.59 -21.36 12.94
C ASN A 931 20.71 -21.59 14.18
N ASP A 932 20.68 -22.83 14.67
CA ASP A 932 19.90 -23.21 15.84
C ASP A 932 20.83 -23.42 17.03
N GLU A 933 20.75 -22.54 18.03
CA GLU A 933 21.64 -22.58 19.19
C GLU A 933 21.54 -23.90 19.96
N ALA A 934 20.35 -24.50 20.04
CA ALA A 934 20.18 -25.77 20.73
C ALA A 934 20.91 -26.91 20.01
N VAL A 935 20.91 -26.90 18.68
CA VAL A 935 21.64 -27.90 17.88
C VAL A 935 23.15 -27.63 17.90
N LEU A 936 23.56 -26.36 17.81
CA LEU A 936 24.97 -25.95 17.83
C LEU A 936 25.68 -26.28 19.16
N GLN A 937 24.94 -26.29 20.28
CA GLN A 937 25.46 -26.72 21.58
C GLN A 937 25.88 -28.20 21.59
N HIS A 938 25.21 -29.04 20.81
CA HIS A 938 25.53 -30.47 20.70
C HIS A 938 26.62 -30.76 19.69
N SER A 939 26.59 -30.09 18.54
CA SER A 939 27.68 -30.14 17.56
C SER A 939 27.85 -28.79 16.88
N ALA A 940 28.99 -28.16 17.13
CA ALA A 940 29.36 -26.88 16.53
C ALA A 940 29.50 -26.94 15.00
N SER A 941 29.59 -28.15 14.42
CA SER A 941 29.64 -28.35 12.97
C SER A 941 28.27 -28.17 12.29
N CYS A 942 27.18 -28.26 13.06
CA CYS A 942 25.78 -28.21 12.63
C CYS A 942 25.25 -26.81 12.32
N THR A 943 25.99 -26.03 11.53
CA THR A 943 25.53 -24.71 11.07
C THR A 943 24.36 -24.83 10.09
N GLY A 944 23.56 -23.78 9.92
CA GLY A 944 22.49 -23.72 8.91
C GLY A 944 23.01 -23.96 7.49
N SER A 945 24.24 -23.55 7.18
CA SER A 945 24.91 -23.88 5.92
C SER A 945 25.16 -25.39 5.77
N LYS A 946 25.62 -26.06 6.84
CA LYS A 946 25.81 -27.52 6.84
C LYS A 946 24.48 -28.24 6.68
N VAL A 947 23.44 -27.84 7.42
CA VAL A 947 22.09 -28.41 7.29
C VAL A 947 21.56 -28.21 5.87
N SER A 948 21.67 -26.99 5.32
CA SER A 948 21.25 -26.67 3.95
C SER A 948 21.93 -27.56 2.91
N SER A 949 23.24 -27.82 3.05
CA SER A 949 23.97 -28.72 2.15
C SER A 949 23.47 -30.18 2.21
N LEU A 950 23.08 -30.64 3.39
CA LEU A 950 22.60 -32.02 3.62
C LEU A 950 21.12 -32.20 3.26
N LEU A 951 20.36 -31.10 3.21
CA LEU A 951 18.93 -31.07 2.93
C LEU A 951 18.62 -30.88 1.44
N GLN A 952 19.63 -30.68 0.58
CA GLN A 952 19.41 -30.50 -0.86
C GLN A 952 18.64 -31.67 -1.48
N GLY A 953 17.62 -31.34 -2.28
CA GLY A 953 16.68 -32.33 -2.81
C GLY A 953 15.63 -32.82 -1.81
N ALA A 954 15.51 -32.23 -0.61
CA ALA A 954 14.42 -32.55 0.31
C ALA A 954 13.04 -32.25 -0.30
N LEU A 955 12.03 -33.01 0.11
CA LEU A 955 10.65 -32.92 -0.36
C LEU A 955 9.75 -32.31 0.72
N PHE A 956 8.90 -31.38 0.33
CA PHE A 956 7.95 -30.73 1.22
C PHE A 956 6.53 -30.89 0.69
N ILE A 957 5.60 -31.18 1.60
CA ILE A 957 4.17 -31.27 1.33
C ILE A 957 3.45 -30.35 2.32
N THR A 958 2.78 -29.33 1.81
CA THR A 958 2.08 -28.30 2.60
C THR A 958 0.92 -27.71 1.80
N GLY A 959 -0.03 -27.04 2.47
CA GLY A 959 -1.11 -26.31 1.81
C GLY A 959 -0.57 -25.19 0.91
N LEU A 960 -1.23 -24.93 -0.21
CA LEU A 960 -0.79 -23.89 -1.15
C LEU A 960 -0.91 -22.46 -0.59
N GLY A 961 -1.90 -22.22 0.28
CA GLY A 961 -2.09 -20.93 0.97
C GLY A 961 -2.56 -19.76 0.10
N ALA A 962 -2.79 -19.97 -1.20
CA ALA A 962 -3.17 -18.96 -2.17
C ALA A 962 -4.16 -19.50 -3.23
N SER A 963 -4.82 -18.59 -3.96
CA SER A 963 -5.76 -18.95 -5.03
C SER A 963 -5.02 -19.47 -6.28
N ALA A 964 -5.48 -20.59 -6.83
CA ALA A 964 -4.88 -21.19 -8.02
C ALA A 964 -5.46 -20.66 -9.36
N SER A 965 -6.63 -20.02 -9.35
CA SER A 965 -7.37 -19.66 -10.58
C SER A 965 -8.14 -18.34 -10.52
N GLN A 966 -8.32 -17.74 -9.33
CA GLN A 966 -9.10 -16.51 -9.12
C GLN A 966 -8.26 -15.38 -8.52
N ALA A 967 -6.95 -15.45 -8.71
CA ALA A 967 -5.97 -14.52 -8.17
C ALA A 967 -6.27 -13.02 -8.45
N LYS A 968 -7.03 -12.74 -9.52
CA LYS A 968 -7.41 -11.41 -10.00
C LYS A 968 -8.88 -11.02 -9.76
N GLN A 969 -9.68 -11.88 -9.13
CA GLN A 969 -11.07 -11.53 -8.83
C GLN A 969 -11.13 -10.58 -7.62
N PRO A 970 -12.10 -9.64 -7.59
CA PRO A 970 -12.39 -8.85 -6.40
C PRO A 970 -12.74 -9.74 -5.21
N LEU A 971 -12.33 -9.33 -4.01
CA LEU A 971 -12.60 -10.06 -2.76
C LEU A 971 -13.87 -9.54 -2.07
N ASP A 972 -14.65 -10.43 -1.45
CA ASP A 972 -15.98 -10.09 -0.90
C ASP A 972 -15.98 -9.24 0.37
N CYS A 973 -14.85 -9.18 1.08
CA CYS A 973 -14.68 -8.39 2.30
C CYS A 973 -13.72 -7.21 2.16
N TYR A 974 -13.00 -7.12 1.04
CA TYR A 974 -11.87 -6.21 0.88
C TYR A 974 -11.98 -5.51 -0.47
N ASP A 975 -12.82 -4.49 -0.54
CA ASP A 975 -13.08 -3.79 -1.79
C ASP A 975 -11.79 -3.15 -2.34
N GLY A 976 -11.62 -3.17 -3.67
CA GLY A 976 -10.39 -2.74 -4.33
C GLY A 976 -9.21 -3.73 -4.23
N TYR A 977 -9.36 -4.86 -3.54
CA TYR A 977 -8.34 -5.91 -3.45
C TYR A 977 -8.70 -7.17 -4.24
N THR A 978 -7.64 -7.85 -4.66
CA THR A 978 -7.64 -9.21 -5.23
C THR A 978 -6.83 -10.11 -4.30
N SER A 979 -6.93 -11.44 -4.48
CA SER A 979 -6.12 -12.40 -3.71
C SER A 979 -4.62 -12.08 -3.82
N ASP A 980 -4.11 -11.78 -5.02
CA ASP A 980 -2.69 -11.43 -5.21
C ASP A 980 -2.34 -10.09 -4.55
N SER A 981 -3.13 -9.03 -4.80
CA SER A 981 -2.78 -7.70 -4.30
C SER A 981 -2.83 -7.60 -2.77
N LEU A 982 -3.76 -8.33 -2.12
CA LEU A 982 -3.82 -8.36 -0.66
C LEU A 982 -2.75 -9.27 -0.06
N LEU A 983 -2.44 -10.42 -0.67
CA LEU A 983 -1.29 -11.24 -0.24
C LEU A 983 0.03 -10.46 -0.36
N ASP A 984 0.22 -9.71 -1.44
CA ASP A 984 1.38 -8.83 -1.63
C ASP A 984 1.45 -7.72 -0.58
N HIS A 985 0.30 -7.12 -0.25
CA HIS A 985 0.22 -6.11 0.81
C HIS A 985 0.58 -6.71 2.17
N ILE A 986 0.00 -7.86 2.53
CA ILE A 986 0.31 -8.58 3.77
C ILE A 986 1.81 -8.95 3.82
N HIS A 987 2.35 -9.48 2.72
CA HIS A 987 3.75 -9.88 2.64
C HIS A 987 4.71 -8.70 2.83
N LYS A 988 4.43 -7.54 2.21
CA LYS A 988 5.21 -6.31 2.42
C LYS A 988 5.14 -5.83 3.87
N SER A 989 3.94 -5.83 4.45
CA SER A 989 3.71 -5.43 5.84
C SER A 989 4.41 -6.36 6.85
N ILE A 990 4.50 -7.66 6.55
CA ILE A 990 5.29 -8.62 7.34
C ILE A 990 6.78 -8.31 7.27
N ALA A 991 7.31 -7.95 6.09
CA ALA A 991 8.73 -7.65 5.90
C ALA A 991 9.16 -6.32 6.53
N GLN A 992 8.28 -5.31 6.54
CA GLN A 992 8.57 -3.97 7.05
C GLN A 992 8.13 -3.77 8.50
N GLY A 993 7.28 -4.66 9.01
CA GLY A 993 6.50 -4.45 10.22
C GLY A 993 5.22 -3.68 9.94
N TYR A 994 4.14 -4.09 10.60
CA TYR A 994 2.83 -3.47 10.47
C TYR A 994 2.50 -2.72 11.75
N ASN A 995 2.12 -1.45 11.64
CA ASN A 995 1.53 -0.69 12.73
C ASN A 995 0.04 -0.61 12.48
N ASP A 996 -0.76 -1.09 13.42
CA ASP A 996 -2.20 -0.83 13.32
C ASP A 996 -2.53 0.63 13.60
N VAL A 997 -3.78 0.98 13.31
CA VAL A 997 -4.36 2.32 13.48
C VAL A 997 -4.34 2.82 14.93
N THR A 998 -4.03 1.95 15.91
CA THR A 998 -3.87 2.31 17.33
C THR A 998 -2.41 2.46 17.76
N GLY A 999 -1.46 2.35 16.82
CA GLY A 999 -0.03 2.45 17.06
C GLY A 999 0.61 1.15 17.59
N ASN A 1000 -0.11 0.02 17.60
CA ASN A 1000 0.47 -1.26 17.99
C ASN A 1000 1.22 -1.86 16.81
N SER A 1001 2.53 -2.04 16.98
CA SER A 1001 3.40 -2.64 15.97
C SER A 1001 3.48 -4.17 16.11
N THR A 1002 3.46 -4.88 15.00
CA THR A 1002 3.85 -6.31 14.96
C THR A 1002 5.35 -6.52 14.78
N GLY A 1003 6.11 -5.46 14.41
CA GLY A 1003 7.50 -5.58 13.99
C GLY A 1003 7.69 -6.39 12.70
N ALA A 1004 8.88 -6.32 12.10
CA ALA A 1004 9.23 -7.14 10.95
C ALA A 1004 9.41 -8.61 11.34
N ILE A 1005 8.90 -9.53 10.53
CA ILE A 1005 8.99 -10.98 10.76
C ILE A 1005 9.96 -11.56 9.73
N GLU A 1006 11.15 -11.96 10.21
CA GLU A 1006 12.25 -12.46 9.35
C GLU A 1006 11.91 -13.80 8.67
N HIS A 1007 11.27 -14.71 9.40
CA HIS A 1007 10.91 -16.06 8.93
C HIS A 1007 9.39 -16.29 9.02
N PRO A 1008 8.60 -15.73 8.08
CA PRO A 1008 7.14 -15.86 8.12
C PRO A 1008 6.65 -17.25 7.69
N HIS A 1009 5.43 -17.60 8.11
CA HIS A 1009 4.72 -18.80 7.69
C HIS A 1009 3.78 -18.44 6.52
N VAL A 1010 4.37 -18.28 5.33
CA VAL A 1010 3.75 -17.64 4.16
C VAL A 1010 2.44 -18.31 3.73
N GLU A 1011 2.32 -19.62 3.92
CA GLU A 1011 1.13 -20.40 3.56
C GLU A 1011 -0.11 -20.07 4.43
N LEU A 1012 0.06 -19.36 5.55
CA LEU A 1012 -1.02 -18.97 6.47
C LEU A 1012 -1.45 -17.51 6.37
N MET A 1013 -0.82 -16.71 5.49
CA MET A 1013 -1.18 -15.30 5.32
C MET A 1013 -2.64 -15.13 4.91
N GLY A 1014 -3.08 -15.86 3.88
CA GLY A 1014 -4.45 -15.79 3.40
C GLY A 1014 -5.48 -16.31 4.41
N ALA A 1015 -5.15 -17.38 5.13
CA ALA A 1015 -6.04 -17.95 6.15
C ALA A 1015 -6.27 -16.99 7.33
N GLY A 1016 -5.24 -16.24 7.73
CA GLY A 1016 -5.36 -15.21 8.77
C GLY A 1016 -6.35 -14.10 8.40
N ALA A 1017 -6.32 -13.64 7.14
CA ALA A 1017 -7.28 -12.66 6.64
C ALA A 1017 -8.69 -13.26 6.51
N ASP A 1018 -8.81 -14.42 5.85
CA ASP A 1018 -10.10 -15.05 5.56
C ASP A 1018 -10.88 -15.42 6.81
N ALA A 1019 -10.21 -15.77 7.92
CA ALA A 1019 -10.88 -16.05 9.19
C ALA A 1019 -11.67 -14.82 9.69
N ILE A 1020 -11.13 -13.62 9.50
CA ILE A 1020 -11.80 -12.37 9.88
C ILE A 1020 -12.96 -12.08 8.93
N CYS A 1021 -12.81 -12.32 7.63
CA CYS A 1021 -13.91 -12.17 6.67
C CYS A 1021 -15.06 -13.15 6.95
N VAL A 1022 -14.76 -14.42 7.24
CA VAL A 1022 -15.76 -15.43 7.61
C VAL A 1022 -16.58 -14.96 8.82
N GLN A 1023 -15.92 -14.51 9.89
CA GLN A 1023 -16.65 -13.98 11.04
C GLN A 1023 -17.43 -12.70 10.70
N ALA A 1024 -16.84 -11.77 9.94
CA ALA A 1024 -17.52 -10.55 9.56
C ALA A 1024 -18.81 -10.83 8.77
N LYS A 1025 -18.79 -11.79 7.83
CA LYS A 1025 -19.97 -12.21 7.07
C LYS A 1025 -20.99 -12.96 7.92
N ALA A 1026 -20.56 -13.81 8.84
CA ALA A 1026 -21.45 -14.48 9.78
C ALA A 1026 -22.18 -13.46 10.66
N ILE A 1027 -21.46 -12.48 11.19
CA ILE A 1027 -22.01 -11.40 12.01
C ILE A 1027 -22.94 -10.52 11.18
N GLN A 1028 -22.55 -10.17 9.96
CA GLN A 1028 -23.40 -9.44 9.01
C GLN A 1028 -24.73 -10.17 8.78
N HIS A 1029 -24.69 -11.49 8.56
CA HIS A 1029 -25.89 -12.31 8.38
C HIS A 1029 -26.77 -12.34 9.63
N MET A 1030 -26.18 -12.50 10.81
CA MET A 1030 -26.93 -12.58 12.06
C MET A 1030 -27.55 -11.25 12.48
N LEU A 1031 -26.89 -10.13 12.17
CA LEU A 1031 -27.41 -8.79 12.46
C LEU A 1031 -28.61 -8.40 11.55
N LEU A 1032 -29.05 -9.28 10.64
CA LEU A 1032 -30.27 -9.08 9.86
C LEU A 1032 -31.54 -9.29 10.69
N ASP A 1033 -31.49 -10.15 11.72
CA ASP A 1033 -32.67 -10.48 12.53
C ASP A 1033 -32.38 -10.62 14.05
N HIS A 1034 -31.16 -10.33 14.48
CA HIS A 1034 -30.77 -10.30 15.89
C HIS A 1034 -30.04 -9.01 16.27
N ASP A 1035 -30.25 -8.53 17.49
CA ASP A 1035 -29.46 -7.42 18.04
C ASP A 1035 -28.04 -7.90 18.41
N ILE A 1036 -27.05 -7.00 18.38
CA ILE A 1036 -25.68 -7.28 18.79
C ILE A 1036 -25.58 -7.81 20.23
N SER A 1037 -26.50 -7.42 21.12
CA SER A 1037 -26.61 -7.94 22.48
C SER A 1037 -26.99 -9.43 22.53
N GLU A 1038 -27.81 -9.91 21.59
CA GLU A 1038 -28.13 -11.34 21.46
C GLU A 1038 -26.94 -12.14 20.95
N LEU A 1039 -26.08 -11.53 20.12
CA LEU A 1039 -24.86 -12.18 19.62
C LEU A 1039 -23.73 -12.25 20.66
N ARG A 1040 -23.74 -11.33 21.62
CA ARG A 1040 -22.81 -11.28 22.76
C ARG A 1040 -23.13 -12.30 23.86
N SER A 1041 -24.39 -12.69 23.94
CA SER A 1041 -24.87 -13.71 24.89
C SER A 1041 -25.86 -14.66 24.20
N PRO A 1042 -25.39 -15.41 23.19
CA PRO A 1042 -26.27 -16.16 22.32
C PRO A 1042 -26.94 -17.32 23.05
N GLN A 1043 -28.23 -17.47 22.80
CA GLN A 1043 -28.94 -18.71 23.12
C GLN A 1043 -28.60 -19.77 22.07
N GLU A 1044 -28.82 -21.04 22.42
CA GLU A 1044 -28.52 -22.19 21.56
C GLU A 1044 -29.08 -22.04 20.13
N ALA A 1045 -30.29 -21.50 19.97
CA ALA A 1045 -30.90 -21.26 18.67
C ALA A 1045 -30.14 -20.24 17.81
N VAL A 1046 -29.69 -19.13 18.42
CA VAL A 1046 -28.92 -18.05 17.75
C VAL A 1046 -27.54 -18.58 17.36
N TYR A 1047 -26.90 -19.32 18.27
CA TYR A 1047 -25.62 -19.99 18.03
C TYR A 1047 -25.71 -20.99 16.86
N ASN A 1048 -26.69 -21.89 16.90
CA ASN A 1048 -26.88 -22.89 15.85
C ASN A 1048 -27.15 -22.23 14.49
N LYS A 1049 -27.88 -21.11 14.45
CA LYS A 1049 -28.09 -20.35 13.22
C LYS A 1049 -26.77 -19.82 12.66
N ALA A 1050 -25.94 -19.18 13.48
CA ALA A 1050 -24.64 -18.66 13.06
C ALA A 1050 -23.69 -19.77 12.56
N VAL A 1051 -23.61 -20.89 13.28
CA VAL A 1051 -22.79 -22.04 12.90
C VAL A 1051 -23.27 -22.67 11.60
N ASN A 1052 -24.58 -22.89 11.44
CA ASN A 1052 -25.14 -23.46 10.22
C ASN A 1052 -24.91 -22.54 9.01
N PHE A 1053 -25.04 -21.22 9.19
CA PHE A 1053 -24.70 -20.26 8.13
C PHE A 1053 -23.23 -20.40 7.72
N ILE A 1054 -22.29 -20.37 8.67
CA ILE A 1054 -20.86 -20.51 8.39
C ILE A 1054 -20.56 -21.82 7.66
N ARG A 1055 -21.11 -22.95 8.13
CA ARG A 1055 -20.77 -24.28 7.62
C ARG A 1055 -21.45 -24.62 6.30
N ASP A 1056 -22.75 -24.31 6.18
CA ASP A 1056 -23.60 -24.87 5.14
C ASP A 1056 -23.97 -23.86 4.03
N GLU A 1057 -23.97 -22.56 4.34
CA GLU A 1057 -24.46 -21.51 3.42
C GLU A 1057 -23.36 -20.55 2.93
N LEU A 1058 -22.40 -20.21 3.77
CA LEU A 1058 -21.37 -19.21 3.48
C LEU A 1058 -20.50 -19.66 2.29
N GLN A 1059 -20.43 -18.78 1.28
CA GLN A 1059 -19.53 -18.89 0.15
C GLN A 1059 -18.95 -17.51 -0.13
N ILE A 1060 -17.62 -17.39 -0.05
CA ILE A 1060 -16.92 -16.13 -0.32
C ILE A 1060 -15.67 -16.35 -1.18
N GLU A 1061 -15.32 -15.34 -1.98
CA GLU A 1061 -14.01 -15.22 -2.60
C GLU A 1061 -13.02 -14.62 -1.60
N GLY A 1062 -12.18 -15.47 -1.02
CA GLY A 1062 -11.19 -15.13 -0.01
C GLY A 1062 -9.76 -14.98 -0.55
N VAL A 1063 -8.88 -14.46 0.29
CA VAL A 1063 -7.44 -14.26 0.04
C VAL A 1063 -6.74 -15.59 -0.23
N SER A 1064 -7.07 -16.64 0.52
CA SER A 1064 -6.54 -18.00 0.30
C SER A 1064 -7.31 -18.77 -0.79
N GLY A 1065 -8.06 -18.08 -1.65
CA GLY A 1065 -8.98 -18.64 -2.64
C GLY A 1065 -10.39 -18.88 -2.09
N PRO A 1066 -11.30 -19.45 -2.89
CA PRO A 1066 -12.70 -19.65 -2.52
C PRO A 1066 -12.85 -20.32 -1.16
N VAL A 1067 -13.65 -19.72 -0.29
CA VAL A 1067 -14.00 -20.28 1.02
C VAL A 1067 -15.43 -20.78 0.93
N LYS A 1068 -15.55 -22.10 0.95
CA LYS A 1068 -16.79 -22.84 1.12
C LYS A 1068 -16.45 -24.12 1.86
N PHE A 1069 -17.20 -24.44 2.91
CA PHE A 1069 -16.91 -25.61 3.72
C PHE A 1069 -17.66 -26.84 3.20
N SER A 1070 -17.00 -28.00 3.30
CA SER A 1070 -17.58 -29.31 3.03
C SER A 1070 -17.44 -30.14 4.30
N GLY A 1071 -18.49 -30.17 5.11
CA GLY A 1071 -18.38 -30.58 6.51
C GLY A 1071 -17.53 -29.54 7.25
N ASN A 1072 -16.47 -29.98 7.94
CA ASN A 1072 -15.60 -29.07 8.70
C ASN A 1072 -14.45 -28.47 7.85
N ASP A 1073 -14.23 -28.97 6.63
CA ASP A 1073 -13.04 -28.67 5.84
C ASP A 1073 -13.32 -27.64 4.74
N LYS A 1074 -12.47 -26.62 4.62
CA LYS A 1074 -12.33 -25.89 3.35
C LYS A 1074 -11.56 -26.77 2.35
N PRO A 1075 -12.15 -27.17 1.20
CA PRO A 1075 -11.40 -27.83 0.15
C PRO A 1075 -10.24 -26.95 -0.31
N GLY A 1076 -9.06 -27.55 -0.47
CA GLY A 1076 -7.88 -26.83 -0.93
C GLY A 1076 -6.83 -27.76 -1.52
N ARG A 1077 -5.82 -27.16 -2.15
CA ARG A 1077 -4.73 -27.88 -2.81
C ARG A 1077 -3.52 -28.00 -1.90
N LEU A 1078 -2.84 -29.14 -1.96
CA LEU A 1078 -1.49 -29.27 -1.41
C LEU A 1078 -0.49 -28.98 -2.51
N GLY A 1079 0.46 -28.09 -2.27
CA GLY A 1079 1.63 -27.99 -3.14
C GLY A 1079 2.64 -29.08 -2.78
N LEU A 1080 3.45 -29.44 -3.77
CA LEU A 1080 4.57 -30.35 -3.61
C LEU A 1080 5.82 -29.56 -4.01
N TRP A 1081 6.83 -29.54 -3.14
CA TRP A 1081 8.06 -28.79 -3.40
C TRP A 1081 9.31 -29.64 -3.19
N GLN A 1082 10.35 -29.30 -3.95
CA GLN A 1082 11.69 -29.84 -3.79
C GLN A 1082 12.68 -28.72 -3.44
N LEU A 1083 13.64 -28.97 -2.54
CA LEU A 1083 14.71 -28.01 -2.27
C LEU A 1083 15.75 -28.03 -3.39
N SER A 1084 16.02 -26.86 -3.97
CA SER A 1084 17.13 -26.64 -4.89
C SER A 1084 17.83 -25.32 -4.56
N GLY A 1085 19.10 -25.40 -4.17
CA GLY A 1085 19.85 -24.24 -3.69
C GLY A 1085 19.23 -23.69 -2.40
N SER A 1086 18.84 -22.42 -2.41
CA SER A 1086 18.19 -21.75 -1.28
C SER A 1086 16.66 -21.70 -1.37
N GLU A 1087 16.06 -22.27 -2.42
CA GLU A 1087 14.63 -22.13 -2.71
C GLU A 1087 13.89 -23.46 -2.80
N ARG A 1088 12.60 -23.42 -2.46
CA ARG A 1088 11.66 -24.52 -2.66
C ARG A 1088 11.04 -24.37 -4.05
N ILE A 1089 11.42 -25.21 -4.99
CA ILE A 1089 10.83 -25.24 -6.34
C ILE A 1089 9.55 -26.08 -6.32
N PRO A 1090 8.45 -25.64 -6.96
CA PRO A 1090 7.25 -26.46 -7.10
C PRO A 1090 7.52 -27.65 -8.03
N VAL A 1091 7.11 -28.85 -7.61
CA VAL A 1091 7.33 -30.13 -8.32
C VAL A 1091 6.06 -30.97 -8.44
N GLY A 1092 4.91 -30.36 -8.18
CA GLY A 1092 3.61 -30.99 -8.29
C GLY A 1092 2.55 -30.35 -7.41
N THR A 1093 1.33 -30.86 -7.51
CA THR A 1093 0.16 -30.39 -6.76
C THR A 1093 -0.79 -31.56 -6.51
N VAL A 1094 -1.43 -31.56 -5.35
CA VAL A 1094 -2.58 -32.42 -5.06
C VAL A 1094 -3.84 -31.57 -5.15
N TYR A 1095 -4.75 -31.96 -6.04
CA TYR A 1095 -6.03 -31.29 -6.25
C TYR A 1095 -7.06 -31.69 -5.19
N GLU A 1096 -8.13 -30.90 -5.07
CA GLU A 1096 -9.21 -31.10 -4.09
C GLU A 1096 -9.89 -32.47 -4.20
N ASN A 1097 -9.96 -33.03 -5.40
CA ASN A 1097 -10.50 -34.37 -5.65
C ASN A 1097 -9.54 -35.51 -5.28
N GLY A 1098 -8.35 -35.20 -4.74
CA GLY A 1098 -7.31 -36.15 -4.38
C GLY A 1098 -6.40 -36.58 -5.52
N THR A 1099 -6.55 -36.01 -6.72
CA THR A 1099 -5.65 -36.27 -7.86
C THR A 1099 -4.27 -35.72 -7.54
N ILE A 1100 -3.24 -36.56 -7.74
CA ILE A 1100 -1.84 -36.21 -7.48
C ILE A 1100 -1.16 -36.00 -8.83
N GLU A 1101 -0.75 -34.76 -9.11
CA GLU A 1101 0.10 -34.43 -10.25
C GLU A 1101 1.52 -34.21 -9.73
N THR A 1102 2.41 -35.14 -10.02
CA THR A 1102 3.83 -35.08 -9.65
C THR A 1102 4.63 -36.02 -10.53
N GLY A 1103 5.88 -35.68 -10.80
CA GLY A 1103 6.81 -36.53 -11.55
C GLY A 1103 7.90 -35.74 -12.24
N LEU A 1104 8.73 -36.44 -13.01
CA LEU A 1104 9.86 -35.83 -13.72
C LEU A 1104 9.41 -34.74 -14.72
N SER A 1105 8.22 -34.89 -15.32
CA SER A 1105 7.63 -33.87 -16.21
C SER A 1105 7.29 -32.57 -15.49
N GLU A 1106 6.99 -32.65 -14.19
CA GLU A 1106 6.60 -31.51 -13.36
C GLU A 1106 7.80 -30.88 -12.64
N GLY A 1107 9.02 -31.19 -13.07
CA GLY A 1107 10.26 -30.60 -12.54
C GLY A 1107 10.87 -31.34 -11.36
N LEU A 1108 10.31 -32.49 -10.97
CA LEU A 1108 10.89 -33.35 -9.93
C LEU A 1108 12.24 -33.92 -10.40
N GLN A 1109 13.32 -33.63 -9.67
CA GLN A 1109 14.67 -34.10 -10.00
C GLN A 1109 15.07 -35.27 -9.10
N ASN A 1110 15.65 -36.33 -9.67
CA ASN A 1110 16.07 -37.52 -8.90
C ASN A 1110 17.58 -37.62 -8.67
N GLU A 1111 18.35 -36.65 -9.15
CA GLU A 1111 19.83 -36.65 -9.15
C GLU A 1111 20.41 -36.73 -7.74
N THR A 1112 19.71 -36.15 -6.75
CA THR A 1112 20.02 -36.22 -5.32
C THR A 1112 19.56 -37.53 -4.66
N TRP A 1113 18.70 -38.32 -5.33
CA TRP A 1113 18.06 -39.54 -4.81
C TRP A 1113 18.53 -40.83 -5.49
N LEU A 1114 19.49 -40.74 -6.42
CA LEU A 1114 20.02 -41.89 -7.15
C LEU A 1114 20.56 -42.99 -6.19
N PRO A 1115 20.50 -44.27 -6.58
CA PRO A 1115 21.13 -45.34 -5.81
C PRO A 1115 22.61 -45.02 -5.62
N ALA A 1116 23.13 -45.33 -4.43
CA ALA A 1116 24.51 -45.07 -4.06
C ALA A 1116 25.46 -45.50 -5.19
N PHE A 1117 26.55 -44.76 -5.39
CA PHE A 1117 27.70 -45.30 -6.12
C PHE A 1117 27.89 -46.76 -5.66
N PRO A 1118 28.00 -47.73 -6.59
CA PRO A 1118 28.23 -49.11 -6.21
C PRO A 1118 29.37 -49.13 -5.20
N GLU A 1119 29.24 -49.92 -4.12
CA GLU A 1119 30.28 -50.03 -3.09
C GLU A 1119 31.63 -50.10 -3.82
N PRO A 1120 32.64 -49.27 -3.45
CA PRO A 1120 33.95 -49.44 -4.04
C PRO A 1120 34.27 -50.93 -3.88
N THR A 1121 34.52 -51.60 -5.00
CA THR A 1121 34.97 -53.00 -4.99
C THR A 1121 35.98 -53.10 -3.86
N PRO A 1122 35.80 -54.02 -2.89
CA PRO A 1122 36.71 -54.09 -1.75
C PRO A 1122 38.12 -54.07 -2.31
N GLU A 1123 38.96 -53.12 -1.86
CA GLU A 1123 40.37 -53.14 -2.22
C GLU A 1123 40.85 -54.59 -2.05
N PRO A 1124 41.48 -55.18 -3.07
CA PRO A 1124 42.02 -56.52 -2.90
C PRO A 1124 42.91 -56.45 -1.67
N PHE A 1125 42.56 -57.28 -0.67
CA PHE A 1125 43.35 -57.51 0.52
C PHE A 1125 44.84 -57.42 0.14
N PRO A 1126 45.69 -56.60 0.77
CA PRO A 1126 47.08 -56.53 0.38
C PRO A 1126 47.69 -57.89 0.70
N MET A 1127 47.76 -58.76 -0.30
CA MET A 1127 48.69 -59.87 -0.30
C MET A 1127 50.06 -59.22 -0.36
N GLY A 1128 50.64 -59.00 0.82
CA GLY A 1128 52.06 -58.71 0.94
C GLY A 1128 52.83 -59.88 0.35
N TYR A 1129 53.17 -59.78 -0.93
CA TYR A 1129 54.22 -60.61 -1.49
C TYR A 1129 55.53 -60.10 -0.88
N VAL A 1130 56.02 -60.82 0.13
CA VAL A 1130 57.44 -60.74 0.47
C VAL A 1130 58.19 -61.28 -0.74
N VAL A 1131 58.74 -60.37 -1.54
CA VAL A 1131 59.72 -60.72 -2.56
C VAL A 1131 60.99 -61.16 -1.83
N VAL A 1132 61.05 -62.43 -1.49
CA VAL A 1132 62.31 -63.08 -1.10
C VAL A 1132 63.15 -63.18 -2.37
N SER A 1133 64.25 -62.43 -2.40
CA SER A 1133 65.23 -62.51 -3.48
C SER A 1133 65.77 -63.94 -3.59
N ILE A 1134 65.70 -64.51 -4.79
CA ILE A 1134 66.12 -65.87 -5.17
C ILE A 1134 67.61 -66.16 -4.80
N GLY A 1135 68.41 -65.13 -4.49
CA GLY A 1135 69.78 -65.27 -3.98
C GLY A 1135 69.92 -65.84 -2.56
N VAL A 1136 68.91 -65.71 -1.69
CA VAL A 1136 68.97 -66.23 -0.30
C VAL A 1136 68.51 -67.69 -0.21
N PHE A 1137 67.72 -68.17 -1.17
CA PHE A 1137 67.21 -69.54 -1.22
C PHE A 1137 68.24 -70.54 -1.82
N MET A 1138 69.18 -70.09 -2.65
CA MET A 1138 70.20 -70.94 -3.28
C MET A 1138 71.45 -71.17 -2.40
N ILE A 1139 71.65 -70.40 -1.32
CA ILE A 1139 72.80 -70.55 -0.40
C ILE A 1139 72.38 -71.28 0.91
N SER A 1140 71.10 -71.24 1.29
CA SER A 1140 70.62 -71.83 2.55
C SER A 1140 70.04 -73.26 2.42
N CYS A 1141 69.83 -73.78 1.20
CA CYS A 1141 69.25 -75.10 0.96
C CYS A 1141 70.20 -76.32 0.95
N PRO A 1142 71.55 -76.22 0.88
CA PRO A 1142 72.41 -77.40 1.11
C PRO A 1142 72.75 -77.65 2.60
N ILE A 1143 72.53 -76.69 3.50
CA ILE A 1143 73.00 -76.80 4.90
C ILE A 1143 71.95 -77.44 5.83
N LEU A 1144 70.66 -77.45 5.46
CA LEU A 1144 69.58 -78.04 6.27
C LEU A 1144 69.21 -79.48 5.92
N LEU A 1145 69.80 -80.07 4.87
CA LEU A 1145 69.67 -81.49 4.53
C LEU A 1145 70.83 -82.37 5.07
N GLY A 1146 71.77 -81.80 5.83
CA GLY A 1146 72.91 -82.50 6.42
C GLY A 1146 72.79 -82.91 7.89
N CYS A 1147 71.78 -82.44 8.64
CA CYS A 1147 71.79 -82.55 10.11
C CYS A 1147 70.63 -83.32 10.77
N ILE A 1148 69.83 -84.13 10.04
CA ILE A 1148 68.91 -85.09 10.67
C ILE A 1148 68.92 -86.44 9.92
N VAL A 1149 70.08 -87.12 9.97
CA VAL A 1149 70.14 -88.58 10.14
C VAL A 1149 70.95 -88.81 11.42
N GLY A 1150 70.27 -89.03 12.54
CA GLY A 1150 70.98 -89.33 13.79
C GLY A 1150 70.20 -89.09 15.08
N HIS A 1151 69.37 -90.08 15.42
CA HIS A 1151 69.18 -90.57 16.79
C HIS A 1151 68.26 -89.83 17.81
N ASN A 1152 67.08 -90.44 18.00
CA ASN A 1152 66.53 -91.00 19.25
C ASN A 1152 66.14 -90.12 20.46
N GLY A 1153 64.87 -90.30 20.87
CA GLY A 1153 64.36 -90.11 22.25
C GLY A 1153 63.17 -89.16 22.33
N ARG A 1154 61.92 -89.64 22.40
CA ARG A 1154 61.08 -89.74 23.63
C ARG A 1154 60.87 -88.38 24.35
N ILE A 1155 59.69 -87.93 24.82
CA ILE A 1155 58.36 -88.51 25.06
C ILE A 1155 57.45 -87.32 25.51
N SER A 1156 56.21 -87.28 24.98
CA SER A 1156 54.91 -86.81 25.51
C SER A 1156 54.67 -85.49 26.28
N ALA A 1157 53.43 -85.01 26.08
CA ALA A 1157 52.54 -84.17 26.93
C ALA A 1157 52.45 -82.69 26.46
N LEU A 1158 51.29 -82.03 26.28
CA LEU A 1158 49.92 -82.22 26.78
C LEU A 1158 48.85 -81.72 25.76
N PHE A 1159 47.76 -82.51 25.62
CA PHE A 1159 46.32 -82.19 25.47
C PHE A 1159 45.85 -81.05 24.52
N ALA A 1160 45.13 -81.30 23.41
CA ALA A 1160 43.75 -81.81 23.18
C ALA A 1160 42.74 -80.66 22.89
N TRP A 1161 42.19 -80.53 21.66
CA TRP A 1161 40.89 -81.08 21.15
C TRP A 1161 39.67 -80.33 21.73
N LYS A 1162 38.62 -79.84 21.03
CA LYS A 1162 38.15 -79.70 19.64
C LYS A 1162 36.87 -78.79 19.70
N PRO A 1163 36.25 -78.42 18.56
CA PRO A 1163 35.09 -77.54 18.49
C PRO A 1163 33.73 -78.27 18.32
N LYS A 1164 32.63 -77.52 18.54
CA LYS A 1164 31.29 -77.54 17.90
C LYS A 1164 30.11 -77.54 18.89
N GLY A 1165 29.03 -76.83 18.52
CA GLY A 1165 27.68 -77.34 18.76
C GLY A 1165 26.64 -76.32 19.21
N SER A 1166 25.56 -76.23 18.42
CA SER A 1166 24.37 -75.40 18.56
C SER A 1166 23.28 -75.93 19.52
N ARG A 1167 22.40 -75.00 19.91
CA ARG A 1167 20.94 -75.09 20.22
C ARG A 1167 20.42 -75.35 21.65
N LYS A 1168 19.58 -74.38 22.05
CA LYS A 1168 18.28 -74.41 22.80
C LYS A 1168 18.24 -74.76 24.29
N GLN A 1169 17.80 -73.78 25.10
CA GLN A 1169 16.60 -73.75 25.98
C GLN A 1169 16.77 -72.55 26.93
N ASP A 1170 15.93 -71.52 26.83
CA ASP A 1170 14.67 -71.31 27.57
C ASP A 1170 14.82 -70.92 29.06
N THR A 1171 14.16 -69.79 29.34
CA THR A 1171 13.52 -69.34 30.60
C THR A 1171 14.28 -68.63 31.72
N SER A 1172 13.65 -67.49 32.07
CA SER A 1172 13.44 -66.82 33.37
C SER A 1172 14.47 -65.83 33.93
N SER A 1173 14.04 -64.56 33.90
CA SER A 1173 14.03 -63.55 34.99
C SER A 1173 15.31 -63.31 35.80
N VAL A 1174 15.90 -62.11 35.72
CA VAL A 1174 15.48 -60.86 36.41
C VAL A 1174 15.89 -59.68 35.54
#